data_AF-A0A922MT05-F1
#
_entry.id   AF-A0A922MT05-F1
#
_cell.length_a   1.000
_cell.length_b   1.000
_cell.length_c   1.000
_cell.angle_alpha   90.00
_cell.angle_beta   90.00
_cell.angle_gamma   90.00
#
_symmetry.space_group_name_H-M   'P 1'
#
loop_
_entity.id
_entity.type
_entity.pdbx_description
1 polymer ?
#
loop_
_entity_poly.entity_id
_entity_poly.type
_entity_poly.pdbx_seq_one_letter_code
_entity_poly.pdbx_strand_id
1 'polypeptide(L)'
;MGWIKYVALGYNATRTIPFSEQNLEIHTNVSQILNSAKETSNEIKEKQEVAMITEAAIDVARNDYVPIAVHSTDLFFLIASLAHIDPMYQYSLGWFEGLFVAAIDNTEKVDDITERLTILRRYFTYSLYANICRSLFEKDKIVFSLLLAVTIMIAEKDLKRSDVILNEVPKFQGILEHFLENVSIWEDYCDTPNPHEQPLPSPWNEKLDIFEVRRYRSVKEVKMGRKFVEPPLFDLASSYADSHCCIPLLFVLTPGSDPMETLLKFADDQGFGSSRLFSLSLGQGQGPIAVKLIDEGVRSGTWVVLQNCHLAKSWMPTLEKICEGLTPDATHPDFRLWLTSYPAAHFPVYVLQNGVKMTNEPPKGLRANIARSYSSDPINDIEWFEGNKQSEIFKKLLFALCFFHAVVQERRQFGPLGWNISYEFNETDLRISVTQLYMFLNEYDVSVYHIPTLKEHNEFVNFARSLPAATPPAVFGFHSNADITKHFREAEELLDTAILTQVSATFATTPEMQAMAIAEDVLARLPDKILTGPSHEGDIKPSEMTPMSIVVIQEAARYDRLVKVVRSSSKAVIGAVQGVSVLNDITEEVLTSMVRGRIPALWAGKSYPSLKPFASYFNDLLERLKFLQHWHEHGPPTVFWLSGFYFPQAFLTAAQQSFARKYKIPIDQLAFHYQVITIL
;
A
#
# COMPACT_ATOMS: atom_id res chain seq x y z
N MET A 1 39.38 -5.55 35.60
CA MET A 1 40.55 -5.19 36.43
C MET A 1 40.66 -6.02 37.74
N GLY A 2 40.15 -7.26 37.79
CA GLY A 2 40.26 -8.13 38.98
C GLY A 2 41.53 -8.99 39.04
N TRP A 3 42.29 -9.08 37.95
CA TRP A 3 43.49 -9.93 37.84
C TRP A 3 44.78 -9.29 38.41
N ILE A 4 44.77 -7.99 38.72
CA ILE A 4 45.92 -7.28 39.32
C ILE A 4 45.91 -7.36 40.86
N LYS A 5 44.76 -7.65 41.49
CA LYS A 5 44.65 -7.88 42.95
C LYS A 5 45.16 -9.27 43.39
N TYR A 6 45.10 -10.27 42.52
CA TYR A 6 45.56 -11.64 42.84
C TYR A 6 47.10 -11.76 42.85
N VAL A 7 47.80 -11.00 42.01
CA VAL A 7 49.27 -10.98 41.98
C VAL A 7 49.85 -10.19 43.15
N ALA A 8 49.13 -9.20 43.69
CA ALA A 8 49.59 -8.38 44.82
C ALA A 8 49.49 -9.07 46.20
N LEU A 9 48.66 -10.10 46.36
CA LEU A 9 48.56 -10.87 47.61
C LEU A 9 49.52 -12.07 47.65
N GLY A 10 49.85 -12.66 46.50
CA GLY A 10 50.87 -13.71 46.38
C GLY A 10 52.32 -13.22 46.51
N TYR A 11 52.58 -11.93 46.22
CA TYR A 11 53.93 -11.34 46.27
C TYR A 11 54.35 -10.82 47.67
N ASN A 12 53.43 -10.73 48.63
CA ASN A 12 53.74 -10.27 50.00
C ASN A 12 54.10 -11.41 50.97
N ALA A 13 53.96 -12.67 50.58
CA ALA A 13 54.33 -13.81 51.43
C ALA A 13 55.81 -14.24 51.29
N THR A 14 56.55 -13.72 50.29
CA THR A 14 57.93 -14.10 49.99
C THR A 14 58.98 -13.07 50.43
N ARG A 15 58.58 -11.99 51.14
CA ARG A 15 59.49 -10.90 51.49
C ARG A 15 59.40 -10.42 52.94
N THR A 16 59.51 -11.32 53.90
CA THR A 16 59.97 -10.99 55.27
C THR A 16 60.48 -12.24 55.97
N ILE A 17 61.72 -12.61 55.69
CA ILE A 17 62.55 -13.40 56.62
C ILE A 17 63.92 -12.71 56.68
N PRO A 18 64.15 -11.78 57.61
CA PRO A 18 65.51 -11.49 58.05
C PRO A 18 65.95 -12.66 58.94
N PHE A 19 67.07 -13.27 58.58
CA PHE A 19 67.79 -14.20 59.45
C PHE A 19 68.21 -13.46 60.73
N SER A 20 67.61 -13.81 61.87
CA SER A 20 68.24 -13.66 63.18
C SER A 20 67.65 -14.71 64.12
N GLU A 21 68.52 -15.56 64.65
CA GLU A 21 68.20 -16.59 65.64
C GLU A 21 67.58 -15.96 66.89
N GLN A 22 66.25 -15.95 67.00
CA GLN A 22 65.55 -15.92 68.27
C GLN A 22 64.05 -16.22 68.11
N ASN A 23 63.58 -17.09 68.99
CA ASN A 23 62.22 -17.20 69.54
C ASN A 23 61.18 -18.10 68.84
N LEU A 24 60.81 -19.11 69.63
CA LEU A 24 59.70 -20.06 69.57
C LEU A 24 58.30 -19.42 69.38
N GLU A 25 58.17 -18.10 69.27
CA GLU A 25 56.90 -17.36 69.15
C GLU A 25 56.47 -17.08 67.69
N ILE A 26 57.36 -17.25 66.70
CA ILE A 26 57.02 -17.02 65.28
C ILE A 26 56.20 -18.19 64.68
N HIS A 27 56.35 -19.40 65.23
CA HIS A 27 55.63 -20.58 64.75
C HIS A 27 54.11 -20.53 64.99
N THR A 28 53.66 -19.84 66.05
CA THR A 28 52.24 -19.72 66.38
C THR A 28 51.51 -18.83 65.39
N ASN A 29 52.15 -17.75 64.93
CA ASN A 29 51.56 -16.78 64.00
C ASN A 29 51.51 -17.32 62.55
N VAL A 30 52.56 -18.04 62.12
CA VAL A 30 52.57 -18.72 60.81
C VAL A 30 51.56 -19.87 60.78
N SER A 31 51.40 -20.63 61.87
CA SER A 31 50.39 -21.69 61.98
C SER A 31 48.96 -21.14 61.94
N GLN A 32 48.68 -20.01 62.59
CA GLN A 32 47.39 -19.32 62.50
C GLN A 32 47.09 -18.80 61.08
N ILE A 33 48.08 -18.22 60.40
CA ILE A 33 47.93 -17.76 59.00
C ILE A 33 47.70 -18.95 58.05
N LEU A 34 48.40 -20.06 58.24
CA LEU A 34 48.20 -21.28 57.44
C LEU A 34 46.81 -21.89 57.68
N ASN A 35 46.33 -21.89 58.93
CA ASN A 35 45.00 -22.38 59.25
C ASN A 35 43.91 -21.48 58.67
N SER A 36 44.03 -20.16 58.75
CA SER A 36 43.03 -19.25 58.15
C SER A 36 43.07 -19.28 56.61
N ALA A 37 44.25 -19.45 56.01
CA ALA A 37 44.39 -19.66 54.56
C ALA A 37 43.76 -20.99 54.12
N LYS A 38 43.86 -22.04 54.95
CA LYS A 38 43.23 -23.34 54.70
C LYS A 38 41.71 -23.29 54.86
N GLU A 39 41.20 -22.58 55.87
CA GLU A 39 39.77 -22.31 56.06
C GLU A 39 39.21 -21.53 54.86
N THR A 40 39.86 -20.44 54.45
CA THR A 40 39.46 -19.65 53.28
C THR A 40 39.52 -20.49 51.99
N SER A 41 40.54 -21.34 51.82
CA SER A 41 40.63 -22.25 50.67
C SER A 41 39.52 -23.31 50.67
N ASN A 42 39.10 -23.79 51.84
CA ASN A 42 38.00 -24.74 51.96
C ASN A 42 36.66 -24.07 51.67
N GLU A 43 36.43 -22.85 52.18
CA GLU A 43 35.24 -22.05 51.85
C GLU A 43 35.15 -21.74 50.36
N ILE A 44 36.27 -21.44 49.69
CA ILE A 44 36.28 -21.20 48.23
C ILE A 44 35.93 -22.48 47.47
N LYS A 45 36.45 -23.64 47.89
CA LYS A 45 36.10 -24.93 47.27
C LYS A 45 34.61 -25.23 47.42
N GLU A 46 34.07 -25.05 48.61
CA GLU A 46 32.64 -25.28 48.89
C GLU A 46 31.76 -24.32 48.08
N LYS A 47 32.12 -23.02 48.04
CA LYS A 47 31.43 -22.03 47.19
C LYS A 47 31.54 -22.34 45.70
N GLN A 48 32.68 -22.85 45.23
CA GLN A 48 32.86 -23.28 43.83
C GLN A 48 31.98 -24.47 43.50
N GLU A 49 31.85 -25.44 44.40
CA GLU A 49 31.02 -26.63 44.18
C GLU A 49 29.53 -26.27 44.14
N VAL A 50 29.07 -25.41 45.06
CA VAL A 50 27.70 -24.85 45.04
C VAL A 50 27.46 -24.02 43.78
N ALA A 51 28.43 -23.20 43.36
CA ALA A 51 28.32 -22.42 42.13
C ALA A 51 28.19 -23.30 40.88
N MET A 52 28.97 -24.39 40.80
CA MET A 52 28.93 -25.33 39.68
C MET A 52 27.58 -26.07 39.59
N ILE A 53 27.03 -26.51 40.72
CA ILE A 53 25.70 -27.13 40.78
C ILE A 53 24.62 -26.12 40.38
N THR A 54 24.72 -24.88 40.86
CA THR A 54 23.77 -23.81 40.52
C THR A 54 23.84 -23.44 39.04
N GLU A 55 25.04 -23.37 38.46
CA GLU A 55 25.25 -23.10 37.03
C GLU A 55 24.64 -24.21 36.17
N ALA A 56 24.86 -25.48 36.53
CA ALA A 56 24.23 -26.61 35.84
C ALA A 56 22.70 -26.56 35.92
N ALA A 57 22.13 -26.20 37.08
CA ALA A 57 20.68 -26.05 37.24
C ALA A 57 20.12 -24.88 36.42
N ILE A 58 20.84 -23.74 36.36
CA ILE A 58 20.48 -22.59 35.51
C ILE A 58 20.54 -22.97 34.04
N ASP A 59 21.55 -23.73 33.62
CA ASP A 59 21.71 -24.16 32.24
C ASP A 59 20.58 -25.09 31.77
N VAL A 60 20.15 -26.02 32.64
CA VAL A 60 18.98 -26.87 32.38
C VAL A 60 17.73 -26.01 32.25
N ALA A 61 17.46 -25.14 33.23
CA ALA A 61 16.30 -24.25 33.18
C ALA A 61 16.32 -23.33 31.94
N ARG A 62 17.49 -22.78 31.57
CA ARG A 62 17.65 -21.94 30.38
C ARG A 62 17.28 -22.69 29.12
N ASN A 63 17.72 -23.95 28.97
CA ASN A 63 17.44 -24.76 27.80
C ASN A 63 15.95 -25.00 27.59
N ASP A 64 15.16 -25.12 28.66
CA ASP A 64 13.70 -25.27 28.57
C ASP A 64 13.03 -24.02 27.97
N TYR A 65 13.58 -22.82 28.20
CA TYR A 65 13.06 -21.56 27.64
C TYR A 65 13.68 -21.15 26.29
N VAL A 66 14.70 -21.87 25.79
CA VAL A 66 15.29 -21.58 24.47
C VAL A 66 14.25 -21.56 23.34
N PRO A 67 13.26 -22.48 23.26
CA PRO A 67 12.28 -22.47 22.17
C PRO A 67 11.48 -21.16 22.05
N ILE A 68 11.05 -20.58 23.17
CA ILE A 68 10.31 -19.31 23.14
C ILE A 68 11.24 -18.12 22.84
N ALA A 69 12.50 -18.19 23.26
CA ALA A 69 13.50 -17.18 22.93
C ALA A 69 13.79 -17.16 21.42
N VAL A 70 13.95 -18.35 20.79
CA VAL A 70 14.14 -18.47 19.34
C VAL A 70 12.91 -17.95 18.59
N HIS A 71 11.70 -18.37 18.98
CA HIS A 71 10.45 -17.87 18.39
C HIS A 71 10.35 -16.35 18.45
N SER A 72 10.64 -15.75 19.61
CA SER A 72 10.61 -14.30 19.79
C SER A 72 11.69 -13.59 18.96
N THR A 73 12.87 -14.19 18.82
CA THR A 73 13.95 -13.67 17.96
C THR A 73 13.52 -13.62 16.49
N ASP A 74 12.91 -14.69 15.98
CA ASP A 74 12.42 -14.76 14.60
C ASP A 74 11.34 -13.71 14.32
N LEU A 75 10.42 -13.52 15.28
CA LEU A 75 9.38 -12.50 15.20
C LEU A 75 9.95 -11.07 15.20
N PHE A 76 10.99 -10.81 15.98
CA PHE A 76 11.66 -9.50 15.99
C PHE A 76 12.31 -9.20 14.64
N PHE A 77 13.06 -10.14 14.06
CA PHE A 77 13.68 -9.94 12.75
C PHE A 77 12.66 -9.81 11.62
N LEU A 78 11.53 -10.52 11.70
CA LEU A 78 10.40 -10.32 10.78
C LEU A 78 9.90 -8.86 10.84
N ILE A 79 9.68 -8.33 12.03
CA ILE A 79 9.18 -6.96 12.20
C ILE A 79 10.21 -5.93 11.75
N ALA A 80 11.49 -6.14 12.04
CA ALA A 80 12.57 -5.28 11.56
C ALA A 80 12.60 -5.21 10.01
N SER A 81 12.24 -6.32 9.34
CA SER A 81 12.19 -6.36 7.87
C SER A 81 11.01 -5.57 7.27
N LEU A 82 10.00 -5.20 8.05
CA LEU A 82 8.84 -4.42 7.56
C LEU A 82 9.24 -3.02 7.08
N ALA A 83 10.34 -2.46 7.56
CA ALA A 83 10.89 -1.19 7.09
C ALA A 83 11.27 -1.20 5.59
N HIS A 84 11.45 -2.38 4.99
CA HIS A 84 11.65 -2.52 3.54
C HIS A 84 10.37 -2.37 2.71
N ILE A 85 9.20 -2.57 3.33
CA ILE A 85 7.90 -2.37 2.68
C ILE A 85 7.55 -0.88 2.69
N ASP A 86 7.61 -0.27 3.87
CA ASP A 86 7.42 1.17 4.04
C ASP A 86 8.38 1.68 5.12
N PRO A 87 9.11 2.80 4.87
CA PRO A 87 10.07 3.34 5.83
C PRO A 87 9.45 3.76 7.16
N MET A 88 8.12 3.93 7.27
CA MET A 88 7.43 4.23 8.53
C MET A 88 7.26 3.01 9.44
N TYR A 89 7.47 1.78 8.94
CA TYR A 89 7.31 0.53 9.68
C TYR A 89 8.57 0.15 10.48
N GLN A 90 8.95 0.98 11.45
CA GLN A 90 10.14 0.74 12.28
C GLN A 90 9.78 0.63 13.75
N TYR A 91 10.34 -0.33 14.50
CA TYR A 91 9.95 -0.59 15.89
C TYR A 91 11.21 -0.73 16.75
N SER A 92 11.19 -0.19 17.98
CA SER A 92 12.32 -0.30 18.89
C SER A 92 12.36 -1.67 19.58
N LEU A 93 13.58 -2.11 19.95
CA LEU A 93 13.77 -3.30 20.76
C LEU A 93 13.12 -3.15 22.14
N GLY A 94 13.25 -1.97 22.77
CA GLY A 94 12.66 -1.71 24.08
C GLY A 94 11.14 -1.84 24.09
N TRP A 95 10.46 -1.39 23.02
CA TRP A 95 9.02 -1.61 22.86
C TRP A 95 8.68 -3.10 22.73
N PHE A 96 9.44 -3.84 21.92
CA PHE A 96 9.24 -5.28 21.72
C PHE A 96 9.44 -6.07 23.02
N GLU A 97 10.48 -5.74 23.79
CA GLU A 97 10.74 -6.31 25.12
C GLU A 97 9.61 -6.00 26.10
N GLY A 98 9.13 -4.76 26.12
CA GLY A 98 7.97 -4.35 26.94
C GLY A 98 6.72 -5.17 26.61
N LEU A 99 6.45 -5.41 25.33
CA LEU A 99 5.33 -6.24 24.89
C LEU A 99 5.50 -7.71 25.28
N PHE A 100 6.73 -8.23 25.24
CA PHE A 100 7.03 -9.59 25.67
C PHE A 100 6.86 -9.76 27.19
N VAL A 101 7.34 -8.82 27.98
CA VAL A 101 7.13 -8.80 29.45
C VAL A 101 5.63 -8.71 29.77
N ALA A 102 4.90 -7.83 29.10
CA ALA A 102 3.45 -7.75 29.26
C ALA A 102 2.74 -9.07 28.89
N ALA A 103 3.25 -9.81 27.90
CA ALA A 103 2.72 -11.14 27.58
C ALA A 103 2.99 -12.16 28.68
N ILE A 104 4.13 -12.10 29.37
CA ILE A 104 4.43 -12.96 30.53
C ILE A 104 3.45 -12.68 31.67
N ASP A 105 3.18 -11.41 31.96
CA ASP A 105 2.32 -11.01 33.08
C ASP A 105 0.83 -11.30 32.85
N ASN A 106 0.37 -11.13 31.60
CA ASN A 106 -1.05 -11.26 31.24
C ASN A 106 -1.48 -12.69 30.88
N THR A 107 -0.58 -13.66 30.97
CA THR A 107 -0.88 -15.07 30.62
C THR A 107 -0.92 -15.94 31.87
N GLU A 108 -1.76 -16.98 31.84
CA GLU A 108 -1.94 -17.90 32.97
C GLU A 108 -0.64 -18.61 33.35
N LYS A 109 -0.36 -18.65 34.66
CA LYS A 109 0.82 -19.28 35.23
C LYS A 109 0.50 -20.76 35.49
N VAL A 110 0.98 -21.61 34.59
CA VAL A 110 0.81 -23.08 34.63
C VAL A 110 2.12 -23.71 35.13
N ASP A 111 2.00 -24.79 35.91
CA ASP A 111 3.14 -25.51 36.50
C ASP A 111 3.93 -26.32 35.46
N ASP A 112 3.27 -26.84 34.42
CA ASP A 112 3.95 -27.48 33.29
C ASP A 112 4.59 -26.43 32.38
N ILE A 113 5.91 -26.53 32.22
CA ILE A 113 6.71 -25.60 31.41
C ILE A 113 6.29 -25.69 29.95
N THR A 114 6.01 -26.88 29.43
CA THR A 114 5.67 -27.08 28.00
C THR A 114 4.34 -26.41 27.66
N GLU A 115 3.33 -26.61 28.50
CA GLU A 115 2.03 -25.95 28.39
C GLU A 115 2.15 -24.44 28.57
N ARG A 116 2.91 -23.98 29.57
CA ARG A 116 3.18 -22.55 29.81
C ARG A 116 3.79 -21.88 28.58
N LEU A 117 4.81 -22.50 27.98
CA LEU A 117 5.46 -21.99 26.76
C LEU A 117 4.50 -21.93 25.57
N THR A 118 3.60 -22.91 25.45
CA THR A 118 2.59 -22.94 24.38
C THR A 118 1.58 -21.80 24.51
N ILE A 119 1.08 -21.55 25.73
CA ILE A 119 0.17 -20.44 26.04
C ILE A 119 0.86 -19.10 25.76
N LEU A 120 2.08 -18.93 26.29
CA LEU A 120 2.86 -17.71 26.10
C LEU A 120 3.14 -17.45 24.61
N ARG A 121 3.57 -18.47 23.87
CA ARG A 121 3.80 -18.39 22.41
C ARG A 121 2.55 -17.91 21.67
N ARG A 122 1.39 -18.51 21.95
CA ARG A 122 0.13 -18.17 21.28
C ARG A 122 -0.31 -16.74 21.61
N TYR A 123 -0.28 -16.37 22.89
CA TYR A 123 -0.68 -15.04 23.33
C TYR A 123 0.24 -13.96 22.79
N PHE A 124 1.56 -14.13 22.93
CA PHE A 124 2.54 -13.17 22.45
C PHE A 124 2.45 -12.98 20.93
N THR A 125 2.31 -14.06 20.16
CA THR A 125 2.17 -13.98 18.70
C THR A 125 0.95 -13.17 18.27
N TYR A 126 -0.21 -13.38 18.93
CA TYR A 126 -1.41 -12.61 18.63
C TYR A 126 -1.33 -11.16 19.12
N SER A 127 -0.79 -10.93 20.32
CA SER A 127 -0.58 -9.60 20.87
C SER A 127 0.33 -8.77 19.97
N LEU A 128 1.44 -9.36 19.51
CA LEU A 128 2.35 -8.75 18.55
C LEU A 128 1.66 -8.46 17.23
N TYR A 129 0.92 -9.43 16.68
CA TYR A 129 0.14 -9.23 15.45
C TYR A 129 -0.84 -8.06 15.56
N ALA A 130 -1.65 -8.03 16.62
CA ALA A 130 -2.65 -6.99 16.83
C ALA A 130 -2.01 -5.60 16.95
N ASN A 131 -0.91 -5.48 17.68
CA ASN A 131 -0.18 -4.23 17.84
C ASN A 131 0.45 -3.74 16.53
N ILE A 132 1.11 -4.62 15.78
CA ILE A 132 1.70 -4.27 14.48
C ILE A 132 0.62 -3.90 13.46
N CYS A 133 -0.52 -4.61 13.44
CA CYS A 133 -1.62 -4.28 12.54
C CYS A 133 -2.25 -2.91 12.79
N ARG A 134 -2.10 -2.29 13.96
CA ARG A 134 -2.54 -0.91 14.21
C ARG A 134 -1.71 0.11 13.43
N SER A 135 -0.43 -0.19 13.19
CA SER A 135 0.51 0.71 12.52
C SER A 135 0.74 0.40 11.03
N LEU A 136 0.13 -0.68 10.50
CA LEU A 136 0.23 -1.07 9.09
C LEU A 136 -0.98 -0.57 8.29
N PHE A 137 -0.75 -0.23 7.02
CA PHE A 137 -1.83 -0.05 6.06
C PHE A 137 -2.51 -1.38 5.73
N GLU A 138 -3.79 -1.34 5.37
CA GLU A 138 -4.63 -2.51 5.14
C GLU A 138 -4.08 -3.43 4.04
N LYS A 139 -3.46 -2.85 3.00
CA LYS A 139 -2.75 -3.59 1.94
C LYS A 139 -1.58 -4.44 2.50
N ASP A 140 -0.91 -3.94 3.53
CA ASP A 140 0.31 -4.52 4.08
C ASP A 140 0.00 -5.48 5.23
N LYS A 141 -1.16 -5.36 5.91
CA LYS A 141 -1.62 -6.31 6.93
C LYS A 141 -1.71 -7.74 6.37
N ILE A 142 -2.19 -7.87 5.14
CA ILE A 142 -2.28 -9.17 4.43
C ILE A 142 -0.88 -9.72 4.15
N VAL A 143 0.04 -8.87 3.72
CA VAL A 143 1.44 -9.26 3.45
C VAL A 143 2.12 -9.68 4.75
N PHE A 144 1.96 -8.91 5.82
CA PHE A 144 2.50 -9.22 7.14
C PHE A 144 1.94 -10.53 7.71
N SER A 145 0.63 -10.76 7.61
CA SER A 145 0.00 -12.02 8.07
C SER A 145 0.59 -13.24 7.36
N LEU A 146 0.90 -13.09 6.08
CA LEU A 146 1.55 -14.13 5.29
C LEU A 146 3.01 -14.32 5.72
N LEU A 147 3.78 -13.23 5.86
CA LEU A 147 5.17 -13.31 6.29
C LEU A 147 5.28 -13.93 7.69
N LEU A 148 4.38 -13.57 8.61
CA LEU A 148 4.25 -14.16 9.94
C LEU A 148 4.00 -15.67 9.87
N ALA A 149 3.05 -16.10 9.04
CA ALA A 149 2.76 -17.53 8.85
C ALA A 149 3.98 -18.28 8.31
N VAL A 150 4.64 -17.73 7.29
CA VAL A 150 5.84 -18.33 6.68
C VAL A 150 6.99 -18.43 7.67
N THR A 151 7.25 -17.38 8.45
CA THR A 151 8.31 -17.39 9.47
C THR A 151 8.06 -18.47 10.52
N ILE A 152 6.82 -18.60 11.02
CA ILE A 152 6.46 -19.65 11.98
C ILE A 152 6.65 -21.05 11.37
N MET A 153 6.25 -21.25 10.11
CA MET A 153 6.42 -22.54 9.43
C MET A 153 7.89 -22.91 9.19
N ILE A 154 8.74 -21.93 8.89
CA ILE A 154 10.19 -22.14 8.77
C ILE A 154 10.78 -22.53 10.13
N ALA A 155 10.37 -21.86 11.21
CA ALA A 155 10.81 -22.16 12.57
C ALA A 155 10.38 -23.56 13.04
N GLU A 156 9.18 -24.01 12.66
CA GLU A 156 8.66 -25.36 12.92
C GLU A 156 9.27 -26.45 12.01
N LYS A 157 10.13 -26.07 11.05
CA LYS A 157 10.74 -26.94 10.01
C LYS A 157 9.75 -27.54 9.02
N ASP A 158 8.54 -26.98 8.93
CA ASP A 158 7.50 -27.41 7.98
C ASP A 158 7.76 -26.88 6.55
N LEU A 159 8.60 -25.85 6.40
CA LEU A 159 8.92 -25.24 5.11
C LEU A 159 10.44 -25.01 4.99
N LYS A 160 11.07 -25.39 3.86
CA LYS A 160 12.47 -25.00 3.60
C LYS A 160 12.51 -23.62 2.93
N ARG A 161 13.52 -22.82 3.27
CA ARG A 161 13.71 -21.45 2.75
C ARG A 161 13.83 -21.39 1.21
N SER A 162 14.26 -22.49 0.57
CA SER A 162 14.35 -22.67 -0.89
C SER A 162 12.99 -22.80 -1.58
N ASP A 163 11.95 -23.24 -0.87
CA ASP A 163 10.69 -23.66 -1.49
C ASP A 163 9.77 -22.46 -1.85
N VAL A 164 10.17 -21.22 -1.49
CA VAL A 164 9.40 -20.00 -1.72
C VAL A 164 9.47 -19.52 -3.19
N ILE A 165 10.47 -19.96 -3.96
CA ILE A 165 10.65 -19.60 -5.37
C ILE A 165 10.06 -20.70 -6.26
N LEU A 166 9.00 -20.37 -7.00
CA LEU A 166 8.13 -21.33 -7.72
C LEU A 166 8.87 -22.11 -8.83
N ASN A 167 9.95 -21.54 -9.40
CA ASN A 167 10.67 -22.13 -10.54
C ASN A 167 11.79 -23.10 -10.17
N GLU A 168 12.14 -23.27 -8.90
CA GLU A 168 13.21 -24.18 -8.48
C GLU A 168 12.70 -25.39 -7.69
N VAL A 169 11.38 -25.53 -7.58
CA VAL A 169 10.77 -26.63 -6.82
C VAL A 169 10.73 -27.89 -7.69
N PRO A 170 11.48 -28.96 -7.34
CA PRO A 170 11.56 -30.18 -8.15
C PRO A 170 10.20 -30.86 -8.41
N LYS A 171 9.19 -30.58 -7.57
CA LYS A 171 7.84 -31.12 -7.70
C LYS A 171 7.01 -30.55 -8.86
N PHE A 172 7.32 -29.35 -9.37
CA PHE A 172 6.58 -28.71 -10.46
C PHE A 172 7.13 -29.01 -11.86
N GLN A 173 8.18 -29.83 -11.95
CA GLN A 173 8.80 -30.21 -13.22
C GLN A 173 7.85 -31.12 -14.03
N GLY A 174 7.56 -30.75 -15.29
CA GLY A 174 6.66 -31.49 -16.18
C GLY A 174 5.23 -30.95 -16.29
N ILE A 175 4.86 -29.90 -15.55
CA ILE A 175 3.49 -29.34 -15.58
C ILE A 175 3.16 -28.62 -16.90
N LEU A 176 4.16 -27.99 -17.50
CA LEU A 176 4.02 -27.28 -18.78
C LEU A 176 3.79 -28.25 -19.93
N GLU A 177 4.52 -29.36 -19.97
CA GLU A 177 4.32 -30.44 -20.94
C GLU A 177 2.92 -31.05 -20.81
N HIS A 178 2.49 -31.32 -19.57
CA HIS A 178 1.13 -31.83 -19.30
C HIS A 178 0.02 -30.83 -19.69
N PHE A 179 0.25 -29.53 -19.51
CA PHE A 179 -0.68 -28.47 -19.91
C PHE A 179 -0.84 -28.42 -21.43
N LEU A 180 0.28 -28.48 -22.16
CA LEU A 180 0.29 -28.46 -23.63
C LEU A 180 -0.32 -29.73 -24.24
N GLU A 181 -0.22 -30.86 -23.57
CA GLU A 181 -0.81 -32.14 -24.02
C GLU A 181 -2.32 -32.26 -23.70
N ASN A 182 -2.83 -31.53 -22.70
CA ASN A 182 -4.20 -31.68 -22.18
C ASN A 182 -4.98 -30.37 -22.14
N VAL A 183 -4.83 -29.54 -23.18
CA VAL A 183 -5.36 -28.16 -23.23
C VAL A 183 -6.86 -28.08 -22.89
N SER A 184 -7.69 -29.00 -23.38
CA SER A 184 -9.14 -28.95 -23.14
C SER A 184 -9.53 -29.10 -21.67
N ILE A 185 -8.81 -29.94 -20.91
CA ILE A 185 -9.09 -30.17 -19.48
C ILE A 185 -8.68 -28.93 -18.66
N TRP A 186 -7.59 -28.28 -19.09
CA TRP A 186 -7.13 -27.05 -18.46
C TRP A 186 -7.98 -25.84 -18.85
N GLU A 187 -8.54 -25.82 -20.06
CA GLU A 187 -9.53 -24.84 -20.52
C GLU A 187 -10.81 -24.93 -19.68
N ASP A 188 -11.38 -26.13 -19.54
CA ASP A 188 -12.53 -26.39 -18.68
C ASP A 188 -12.27 -25.99 -17.21
N TYR A 189 -11.08 -26.31 -16.69
CA TYR A 189 -10.68 -25.90 -15.34
C TYR A 189 -10.58 -24.37 -15.22
N CYS A 190 -9.98 -23.68 -16.19
CA CYS A 190 -9.82 -22.22 -16.18
C CYS A 190 -11.15 -21.47 -16.35
N ASP A 191 -12.11 -22.04 -17.09
CA ASP A 191 -13.42 -21.46 -17.35
C ASP A 191 -14.41 -21.61 -16.18
N THR A 192 -14.03 -22.37 -15.15
CA THR A 192 -14.79 -22.48 -13.92
C THR A 192 -14.80 -21.13 -13.18
N PRO A 193 -15.91 -20.72 -12.53
CA PRO A 193 -15.96 -19.44 -11.79
C PRO A 193 -14.97 -19.35 -10.63
N ASN A 194 -14.68 -20.48 -9.96
CA ASN A 194 -13.79 -20.57 -8.80
C ASN A 194 -12.79 -21.75 -8.94
N PRO A 195 -11.81 -21.67 -9.84
CA PRO A 195 -10.89 -22.78 -10.12
C PRO A 195 -10.07 -23.16 -8.87
N HIS A 196 -9.77 -22.19 -8.00
CA HIS A 196 -9.05 -22.36 -6.74
C HIS A 196 -9.79 -23.18 -5.65
N GLU A 197 -11.09 -23.42 -5.84
CA GLU A 197 -11.91 -24.30 -4.98
C GLU A 197 -11.94 -25.74 -5.50
N GLN A 198 -11.53 -25.97 -6.75
CA GLN A 198 -11.51 -27.28 -7.37
C GLN A 198 -10.14 -27.95 -7.26
N PRO A 199 -10.09 -29.30 -7.21
CA PRO A 199 -8.83 -30.02 -7.30
C PRO A 199 -8.20 -29.85 -8.69
N LEU A 200 -6.87 -29.85 -8.77
CA LEU A 200 -6.17 -29.77 -10.04
C LEU A 200 -6.48 -30.97 -10.95
N PRO A 201 -6.33 -30.82 -12.28
CA PRO A 201 -6.37 -31.96 -13.20
C PRO A 201 -5.38 -33.06 -12.78
N SER A 202 -5.84 -34.31 -12.79
CA SER A 202 -4.98 -35.48 -12.55
C SER A 202 -3.82 -35.50 -13.56
N PRO A 203 -2.58 -35.87 -13.18
CA PRO A 203 -2.13 -36.43 -11.89
C PRO A 203 -1.67 -35.39 -10.86
N TRP A 204 -1.90 -34.09 -11.11
CA TRP A 204 -1.38 -33.00 -10.27
C TRP A 204 -2.15 -32.80 -8.96
N ASN A 205 -3.39 -33.29 -8.88
CA ASN A 205 -4.16 -33.40 -7.63
C ASN A 205 -3.48 -34.25 -6.54
N GLU A 206 -2.66 -35.24 -6.93
CA GLU A 206 -1.98 -36.16 -6.01
C GLU A 206 -0.52 -35.78 -5.77
N LYS A 207 0.12 -35.15 -6.76
CA LYS A 207 1.53 -34.71 -6.67
C LYS A 207 1.74 -33.44 -5.86
N LEU A 208 0.71 -32.60 -5.79
CA LEU A 208 0.77 -31.31 -5.11
C LEU A 208 -0.18 -31.31 -3.93
N ASP A 209 0.33 -31.01 -2.74
CA ASP A 209 -0.52 -30.81 -1.55
C ASP A 209 -1.37 -29.55 -1.73
N ILE A 210 -2.52 -29.45 -1.04
CA ILE A 210 -3.41 -28.29 -0.99
C ILE A 210 -2.65 -26.98 -0.69
N PHE A 211 -1.55 -27.07 0.06
CA PHE A 211 -0.62 -25.97 0.35
C PHE A 211 0.25 -25.55 -0.85
N GLU A 212 0.58 -26.50 -1.74
CA GLU A 212 1.42 -26.29 -2.92
C GLU A 212 0.60 -25.73 -4.11
N VAL A 213 -0.67 -26.11 -4.22
CA VAL A 213 -1.63 -25.59 -5.23
C VAL A 213 -2.19 -24.22 -4.85
N ARG A 214 -2.54 -24.01 -3.57
CA ARG A 214 -3.19 -22.77 -3.12
C ARG A 214 -2.17 -21.76 -2.63
N ARG A 215 -1.44 -21.13 -3.55
CA ARG A 215 -0.49 -20.10 -3.12
C ARG A 215 -1.21 -18.82 -2.67
N TYR A 216 -0.94 -18.47 -1.41
CA TYR A 216 -1.07 -17.18 -0.74
C TYR A 216 -2.39 -16.77 -0.08
N ARG A 217 -3.59 -17.16 -0.55
CA ARG A 217 -4.85 -16.77 0.14
C ARG A 217 -5.28 -17.71 1.28
N SER A 218 -5.18 -19.04 1.10
CA SER A 218 -5.73 -20.02 2.06
C SER A 218 -4.75 -20.52 3.13
N VAL A 219 -3.43 -20.24 3.00
CA VAL A 219 -2.42 -20.62 4.01
C VAL A 219 -2.75 -20.01 5.39
N LYS A 220 -3.43 -18.86 5.38
CA LYS A 220 -3.74 -18.06 6.57
C LYS A 220 -4.83 -18.66 7.46
N GLU A 221 -5.91 -19.17 6.86
CA GLU A 221 -7.09 -19.64 7.61
C GLU A 221 -6.85 -21.00 8.29
N VAL A 222 -6.03 -21.86 7.67
CA VAL A 222 -5.91 -23.27 8.08
C VAL A 222 -5.01 -23.47 9.31
N LYS A 223 -3.97 -22.64 9.52
CA LYS A 223 -2.97 -22.85 10.60
C LYS A 223 -3.02 -21.81 11.74
N MET A 224 -3.23 -20.52 11.44
CA MET A 224 -3.25 -19.46 12.48
C MET A 224 -4.68 -19.05 12.91
N GLY A 225 -5.69 -19.39 12.12
CA GLY A 225 -7.11 -19.08 12.38
C GLY A 225 -7.58 -17.72 11.84
N ARG A 226 -8.91 -17.55 11.71
CA ARG A 226 -9.53 -16.35 11.08
C ARG A 226 -9.14 -15.00 11.72
N LYS A 227 -8.74 -15.01 12.99
CA LYS A 227 -8.33 -13.79 13.73
C LYS A 227 -7.07 -13.11 13.18
N PHE A 228 -6.28 -13.80 12.35
CA PHE A 228 -5.10 -13.23 11.67
C PHE A 228 -5.40 -12.81 10.22
N VAL A 229 -6.66 -12.89 9.79
CA VAL A 229 -7.13 -12.47 8.46
C VAL A 229 -8.02 -11.24 8.57
N GLU A 230 -8.82 -11.16 9.63
CA GLU A 230 -9.64 -9.99 9.94
C GLU A 230 -8.91 -9.09 10.94
N PRO A 231 -8.32 -7.97 10.51
CA PRO A 231 -7.62 -7.07 11.42
C PRO A 231 -8.61 -6.45 12.41
N PRO A 232 -8.16 -6.15 13.65
CA PRO A 232 -9.01 -5.49 14.63
C PRO A 232 -9.42 -4.08 14.16
N LEU A 233 -10.59 -3.63 14.61
CA LEU A 233 -11.06 -2.27 14.36
C LEU A 233 -10.10 -1.25 15.00
N PHE A 234 -9.99 -0.08 14.38
CA PHE A 234 -9.23 1.03 14.92
C PHE A 234 -9.84 1.51 16.24
N ASP A 235 -9.01 1.62 17.28
CA ASP A 235 -9.40 2.10 18.61
C ASP A 235 -8.35 3.07 19.16
N LEU A 236 -8.72 4.36 19.18
CA LEU A 236 -7.87 5.44 19.66
C LEU A 236 -7.59 5.33 21.17
N ALA A 237 -8.54 4.84 21.97
CA ALA A 237 -8.37 4.72 23.41
C ALA A 237 -7.30 3.68 23.77
N SER A 238 -7.28 2.54 23.07
CA SER A 238 -6.24 1.53 23.23
C SER A 238 -4.85 2.07 22.90
N SER A 239 -4.73 2.85 21.82
CA SER A 239 -3.45 3.42 21.39
C SER A 239 -2.96 4.52 22.34
N TYR A 240 -3.89 5.25 22.95
CA TYR A 240 -3.57 6.22 24.00
C TYR A 240 -3.09 5.55 25.29
N ALA A 241 -3.70 4.43 25.68
CA ALA A 241 -3.31 3.65 26.87
C ALA A 241 -1.87 3.11 26.75
N ASP A 242 -1.42 2.80 25.54
CA ASP A 242 -0.05 2.36 25.25
C ASP A 242 0.97 3.53 25.23
N SER A 243 0.52 4.78 25.38
CA SER A 243 1.36 5.99 25.29
C SER A 243 1.84 6.52 26.65
N HIS A 244 2.97 7.23 26.63
CA HIS A 244 3.56 7.90 27.79
C HIS A 244 3.93 9.36 27.43
N CYS A 245 4.19 10.22 28.42
CA CYS A 245 4.62 11.60 28.18
C CYS A 245 5.93 11.76 27.39
N CYS A 246 6.76 10.71 27.28
CA CYS A 246 7.99 10.72 26.48
C CYS A 246 7.83 10.01 25.14
N ILE A 247 6.66 9.39 24.90
CA ILE A 247 6.39 8.58 23.71
C ILE A 247 5.38 9.33 22.84
N PRO A 248 5.79 9.86 21.67
CA PRO A 248 4.86 10.55 20.79
C PRO A 248 3.88 9.58 20.15
N LEU A 249 2.67 10.07 19.86
CA LEU A 249 1.66 9.36 19.08
C LEU A 249 1.67 9.88 17.64
N LEU A 250 1.71 8.98 16.66
CA LEU A 250 1.82 9.31 15.25
C LEU A 250 0.67 8.70 14.45
N PHE A 251 -0.15 9.57 13.87
CA PHE A 251 -1.09 9.20 12.82
C PHE A 251 -0.38 9.16 11.47
N VAL A 252 -0.34 7.98 10.88
CA VAL A 252 0.08 7.77 9.50
C VAL A 252 -1.17 7.77 8.62
N LEU A 253 -1.29 8.77 7.75
CA LEU A 253 -2.50 9.07 7.01
C LEU A 253 -2.44 8.56 5.57
N THR A 254 -3.61 8.31 4.99
CA THR A 254 -3.80 8.22 3.54
C THR A 254 -4.34 9.55 3.02
N PRO A 255 -4.13 9.88 1.73
CA PRO A 255 -4.85 10.99 1.13
C PRO A 255 -6.35 10.95 1.47
N GLY A 256 -6.88 12.09 1.91
CA GLY A 256 -8.30 12.25 2.22
C GLY A 256 -8.74 11.75 3.60
N SER A 257 -7.84 11.21 4.44
CA SER A 257 -8.13 10.92 5.85
C SER A 257 -7.56 11.99 6.77
N ASP A 258 -8.40 12.55 7.64
CA ASP A 258 -8.02 13.52 8.66
C ASP A 258 -8.47 13.01 10.05
N PRO A 259 -7.55 12.75 11.00
CA PRO A 259 -7.89 12.26 12.33
C PRO A 259 -8.27 13.39 13.30
N MET A 260 -8.19 14.66 12.90
CA MET A 260 -8.27 15.78 13.83
C MET A 260 -9.58 15.88 14.59
N GLU A 261 -10.71 15.64 13.91
CA GLU A 261 -12.02 15.70 14.56
C GLU A 261 -12.18 14.62 15.63
N THR A 262 -11.80 13.38 15.30
CA THR A 262 -11.76 12.26 16.26
C THR A 262 -10.82 12.55 17.43
N LEU A 263 -9.66 13.15 17.16
CA LEU A 263 -8.68 13.51 18.18
C LEU A 263 -9.19 14.63 19.10
N LEU A 264 -9.85 15.65 18.55
CA LEU A 264 -10.41 16.76 19.33
C LEU A 264 -11.52 16.27 20.25
N LYS A 265 -12.44 15.45 19.73
CA LYS A 265 -13.50 14.83 20.54
C LYS A 265 -12.90 13.96 21.65
N PHE A 266 -11.92 13.12 21.32
CA PHE A 266 -11.24 12.29 22.31
C PHE A 266 -10.53 13.13 23.38
N ALA A 267 -9.91 14.25 23.00
CA ALA A 267 -9.29 15.16 23.95
C ALA A 267 -10.33 15.81 24.87
N ASP A 268 -11.49 16.22 24.35
CA ASP A 268 -12.61 16.72 25.16
C ASP A 268 -13.09 15.65 26.15
N ASP A 269 -13.27 14.40 25.70
CA ASP A 269 -13.69 13.26 26.53
C ASP A 269 -12.68 12.93 27.64
N GLN A 270 -11.37 13.12 27.39
CA GLN A 270 -10.30 12.95 28.38
C GLN A 270 -10.09 14.19 29.28
N GLY A 271 -10.86 15.27 29.10
CA GLY A 271 -10.73 16.51 29.87
C GLY A 271 -9.55 17.41 29.44
N PHE A 272 -9.00 17.17 28.27
CA PHE A 272 -7.91 17.92 27.62
C PHE A 272 -8.40 18.82 26.49
N GLY A 273 -9.67 19.23 26.53
CA GLY A 273 -10.35 19.96 25.46
C GLY A 273 -9.72 21.26 24.97
N SER A 274 -10.50 22.15 24.38
CA SER A 274 -9.97 23.31 23.61
C SER A 274 -8.98 24.22 24.36
N SER A 275 -8.98 24.22 25.70
CA SER A 275 -8.06 25.00 26.54
C SER A 275 -6.73 24.32 26.89
N ARG A 276 -6.59 23.00 26.65
CA ARG A 276 -5.39 22.22 26.99
C ARG A 276 -4.80 21.43 25.81
N LEU A 277 -5.40 21.53 24.63
CA LEU A 277 -4.88 20.99 23.38
C LEU A 277 -4.52 22.12 22.41
N PHE A 278 -3.30 22.11 21.90
CA PHE A 278 -2.78 23.07 20.95
C PHE A 278 -2.40 22.38 19.65
N SER A 279 -3.06 22.74 18.54
CA SER A 279 -2.74 22.20 17.21
C SER A 279 -1.97 23.21 16.36
N LEU A 280 -0.93 22.75 15.67
CA LEU A 280 -0.12 23.54 14.75
C LEU A 280 0.12 22.76 13.45
N SER A 281 -0.27 23.32 12.31
CA SER A 281 0.07 22.75 11.00
C SER A 281 1.48 23.15 10.58
N LEU A 282 2.35 22.17 10.38
CA LEU A 282 3.73 22.39 9.99
C LEU A 282 3.81 22.77 8.50
N GLY A 283 4.43 23.92 8.26
CA GLY A 283 4.73 24.45 6.94
C GLY A 283 6.01 25.29 6.99
N GLN A 284 6.28 26.06 5.94
CA GLN A 284 7.47 26.91 5.88
C GLN A 284 7.48 27.91 7.05
N GLY A 285 8.54 27.89 7.86
CA GLY A 285 8.73 28.83 8.99
C GLY A 285 8.01 28.48 10.30
N GLN A 286 7.26 27.38 10.38
CA GLN A 286 6.50 27.02 11.59
C GLN A 286 7.33 26.27 12.67
N GLY A 287 8.52 25.78 12.32
CA GLY A 287 9.38 25.00 13.23
C GLY A 287 9.66 25.69 14.58
N PRO A 288 10.08 26.98 14.63
CA PRO A 288 10.33 27.67 15.90
C PRO A 288 9.11 27.81 16.81
N ILE A 289 7.90 27.89 16.22
CA ILE A 289 6.65 27.96 16.98
C ILE A 289 6.34 26.59 17.59
N ALA A 290 6.55 25.52 16.82
CA ALA A 290 6.41 24.15 17.31
C ALA A 290 7.30 23.87 18.53
N VAL A 291 8.56 24.31 18.49
CA VAL A 291 9.50 24.15 19.63
C VAL A 291 8.95 24.81 20.90
N LYS A 292 8.48 26.06 20.80
CA LYS A 292 7.93 26.78 21.95
C LYS A 292 6.69 26.10 22.53
N LEU A 293 5.78 25.66 21.66
CA LEU A 293 4.58 24.94 22.09
C LEU A 293 4.92 23.63 22.81
N ILE A 294 5.90 22.88 22.31
CA ILE A 294 6.36 21.65 22.98
C ILE A 294 6.99 21.99 24.33
N ASP A 295 7.90 22.97 24.40
CA ASP A 295 8.55 23.37 25.66
C ASP A 295 7.54 23.82 26.73
N GLU A 296 6.51 24.56 26.31
CA GLU A 296 5.40 24.97 27.19
C GLU A 296 4.55 23.76 27.60
N GLY A 297 4.25 22.85 26.68
CA GLY A 297 3.50 21.62 26.94
C GLY A 297 4.19 20.67 27.89
N VAL A 298 5.51 20.49 27.75
CA VAL A 298 6.35 19.66 28.63
C VAL A 298 6.28 20.16 30.08
N ARG A 299 6.17 21.48 30.30
CA ARG A 299 6.05 22.09 31.64
C ARG A 299 4.63 22.10 32.19
N SER A 300 3.64 22.35 31.31
CA SER A 300 2.24 22.58 31.70
C SER A 300 1.35 21.35 31.64
N GLY A 301 1.82 20.24 31.03
CA GLY A 301 1.02 19.03 30.86
C GLY A 301 -0.12 19.21 29.85
N THR A 302 0.11 19.97 28.78
CA THR A 302 -0.86 20.19 27.70
C THR A 302 -0.58 19.27 26.52
N TRP A 303 -1.55 19.05 25.65
CA TRP A 303 -1.38 18.24 24.45
C TRP A 303 -0.99 19.12 23.28
N VAL A 304 0.02 18.68 22.53
CA VAL A 304 0.50 19.39 21.34
C VAL A 304 0.29 18.51 20.12
N VAL A 305 -0.43 19.01 19.12
CA VAL A 305 -0.70 18.32 17.86
C VAL A 305 0.04 19.00 16.72
N LEU A 306 1.01 18.33 16.11
CA LEU A 306 1.71 18.81 14.94
C LEU A 306 1.13 18.15 13.69
N GLN A 307 0.56 18.95 12.80
CA GLN A 307 -0.03 18.46 11.57
C GLN A 307 0.93 18.54 10.39
N ASN A 308 0.74 17.65 9.41
CA ASN A 308 1.46 17.68 8.13
C ASN A 308 2.99 17.58 8.25
N CYS A 309 3.48 16.78 9.20
CA CYS A 309 4.92 16.65 9.50
C CYS A 309 5.77 16.30 8.27
N HIS A 310 5.24 15.47 7.35
CA HIS A 310 5.89 15.12 6.08
C HIS A 310 6.31 16.34 5.24
N LEU A 311 5.61 17.47 5.32
CA LEU A 311 5.94 18.69 4.57
C LEU A 311 7.17 19.41 5.12
N ALA A 312 7.50 19.23 6.41
CA ALA A 312 8.57 19.96 7.10
C ALA A 312 9.90 19.19 7.13
N LYS A 313 10.36 18.72 5.96
CA LYS A 313 11.57 17.88 5.81
C LYS A 313 12.81 18.44 6.51
N SER A 314 13.06 19.75 6.42
CA SER A 314 14.23 20.39 7.04
C SER A 314 14.18 20.46 8.58
N TRP A 315 12.99 20.35 9.18
CA TRP A 315 12.79 20.44 10.63
C TRP A 315 12.78 19.07 11.33
N MET A 316 12.64 17.98 10.57
CA MET A 316 12.64 16.61 11.11
C MET A 316 13.84 16.28 12.03
N PRO A 317 15.09 16.68 11.73
CA PRO A 317 16.22 16.46 12.65
C PRO A 317 16.09 17.20 13.99
N THR A 318 15.36 18.32 14.02
CA THR A 318 15.08 19.05 15.26
C THR A 318 14.01 18.33 16.07
N LEU A 319 12.95 17.83 15.42
CA LEU A 319 11.92 17.00 16.06
C LEU A 319 12.53 15.76 16.72
N GLU A 320 13.46 15.10 16.04
CA GLU A 320 14.19 13.94 16.57
C GLU A 320 14.89 14.26 17.89
N LYS A 321 15.71 15.32 17.90
CA LYS A 321 16.43 15.78 19.10
C LYS A 321 15.51 16.14 20.26
N ILE A 322 14.35 16.73 19.97
CA ILE A 322 13.35 17.06 20.99
C ILE A 322 12.82 15.78 21.62
N CYS A 323 12.43 14.80 20.81
CA CYS A 323 11.90 13.53 21.31
C CYS A 323 12.95 12.73 22.10
N GLU A 324 14.21 12.73 21.65
CA GLU A 324 15.33 12.12 22.39
C GLU A 324 15.59 12.77 23.76
N GLY A 325 15.28 14.06 23.89
CA GLY A 325 15.46 14.83 25.13
C GLY A 325 14.34 14.67 26.15
N LEU A 326 13.21 14.03 25.80
CA LEU A 326 12.09 13.83 26.73
C LEU A 326 12.43 12.73 27.74
N THR A 327 12.53 13.10 29.01
CA THR A 327 12.73 12.15 30.11
C THR A 327 11.55 12.20 31.09
N PRO A 328 11.19 11.07 31.75
CA PRO A 328 10.08 11.03 32.71
C PRO A 328 10.24 12.01 33.88
N ASP A 329 11.49 12.28 34.29
CA ASP A 329 11.79 13.19 35.41
C ASP A 329 11.62 14.67 35.06
N ALA A 330 11.81 15.04 33.78
CA ALA A 330 11.76 16.42 33.31
C ALA A 330 10.47 16.78 32.58
N THR A 331 9.59 15.80 32.35
CA THR A 331 8.38 15.94 31.52
C THR A 331 7.13 15.75 32.36
N HIS A 332 6.16 16.66 32.24
CA HIS A 332 4.89 16.53 32.95
C HIS A 332 4.16 15.22 32.55
N PRO A 333 3.64 14.42 33.51
CA PRO A 333 3.01 13.11 33.22
C PRO A 333 1.83 13.18 32.23
N ASP A 334 1.05 14.25 32.27
CA ASP A 334 -0.09 14.47 31.36
C ASP A 334 0.28 14.93 29.94
N PHE A 335 1.53 15.37 29.72
CA PHE A 335 1.95 15.87 28.41
C PHE A 335 1.83 14.77 27.36
N ARG A 336 1.32 15.12 26.17
CA ARG A 336 1.27 14.22 25.01
C ARG A 336 1.59 14.98 23.74
N LEU A 337 2.48 14.40 22.93
CA LEU A 337 2.84 14.91 21.62
C LEU A 337 2.16 14.04 20.55
N TRP A 338 1.27 14.66 19.78
CA TRP A 338 0.57 14.05 18.66
C TRP A 338 1.14 14.56 17.35
N LEU A 339 1.38 13.65 16.41
CA LEU A 339 1.96 13.93 15.11
C LEU A 339 1.01 13.39 14.03
N THR A 340 0.81 14.12 12.93
CA THR A 340 0.12 13.60 11.75
C THR A 340 1.00 13.74 10.52
N SER A 341 1.07 12.68 9.71
CA SER A 341 1.94 12.64 8.55
C SER A 341 1.47 11.64 7.50
N TYR A 342 1.69 11.95 6.22
CA TYR A 342 1.77 10.92 5.19
C TYR A 342 3.09 10.15 5.30
N PRO A 343 3.15 8.93 4.72
CA PRO A 343 4.39 8.19 4.53
C PRO A 343 5.51 9.04 3.93
N ALA A 344 6.63 9.13 4.65
CA ALA A 344 7.77 9.94 4.27
C ALA A 344 9.09 9.26 4.67
N ALA A 345 9.95 9.00 3.69
CA ALA A 345 11.25 8.35 3.92
C ALA A 345 12.22 9.19 4.78
N HIS A 346 12.02 10.51 4.83
CA HIS A 346 12.83 11.43 5.64
C HIS A 346 12.30 11.63 7.06
N PHE A 347 11.25 10.90 7.47
CA PHE A 347 10.72 11.00 8.81
C PHE A 347 11.72 10.41 9.84
N PRO A 348 11.92 11.02 11.02
CA PRO A 348 12.94 10.58 11.97
C PRO A 348 12.77 9.13 12.43
N VAL A 349 13.85 8.36 12.32
CA VAL A 349 13.87 6.94 12.68
C VAL A 349 13.60 6.75 14.17
N TYR A 350 14.21 7.57 15.02
CA TYR A 350 14.00 7.48 16.47
C TYR A 350 12.52 7.65 16.86
N VAL A 351 11.84 8.62 16.24
CA VAL A 351 10.41 8.89 16.50
C VAL A 351 9.54 7.73 16.02
N LEU A 352 9.87 7.11 14.87
CA LEU A 352 9.14 5.94 14.37
C LEU A 352 9.33 4.71 15.23
N GLN A 353 10.54 4.48 15.72
CA GLN A 353 10.88 3.31 16.52
C GLN A 353 10.25 3.35 17.91
N ASN A 354 10.25 4.53 18.56
CA ASN A 354 9.78 4.68 19.93
C ASN A 354 8.34 5.19 20.03
N GLY A 355 7.81 5.84 18.98
CA GLY A 355 6.44 6.38 18.96
C GLY A 355 5.36 5.32 18.76
N VAL A 356 4.18 5.58 19.33
CA VAL A 356 2.97 4.78 19.05
C VAL A 356 2.41 5.22 17.71
N LYS A 357 2.44 4.33 16.71
CA LYS A 357 1.94 4.63 15.36
C LYS A 357 0.56 4.02 15.17
N MET A 358 -0.27 4.76 14.44
CA MET A 358 -1.58 4.29 14.03
C MET A 358 -1.90 4.74 12.61
N THR A 359 -2.40 3.83 11.79
CA THR A 359 -2.86 4.15 10.44
C THR A 359 -4.33 4.56 10.48
N ASN A 360 -4.64 5.71 9.90
CA ASN A 360 -6.02 6.14 9.70
C ASN A 360 -6.39 5.97 8.23
N GLU A 361 -7.02 4.85 7.90
CA GLU A 361 -7.49 4.53 6.56
C GLU A 361 -9.02 4.34 6.54
N PRO A 362 -9.70 4.64 5.41
CA PRO A 362 -11.08 4.23 5.21
C PRO A 362 -11.19 2.69 5.34
N PRO A 363 -12.27 2.16 5.95
CA PRO A 363 -12.40 0.72 6.14
C PRO A 363 -12.66 0.07 4.78
N LYS A 364 -12.25 -1.19 4.61
CA LYS A 364 -12.48 -1.95 3.37
C LYS A 364 -13.63 -2.94 3.55
N GLY A 365 -14.44 -3.07 2.52
CA GLY A 365 -15.64 -3.88 2.47
C GLY A 365 -16.89 -3.12 2.91
N LEU A 366 -18.02 -3.46 2.29
CA LEU A 366 -19.31 -2.81 2.53
C LEU A 366 -19.72 -2.85 4.01
N ARG A 367 -19.57 -4.00 4.66
CA ARG A 367 -19.93 -4.19 6.08
C ARG A 367 -19.19 -3.20 6.99
N ALA A 368 -17.87 -3.07 6.81
CA ALA A 368 -17.04 -2.25 7.67
C ALA A 368 -17.26 -0.75 7.41
N ASN A 369 -17.49 -0.36 6.16
CA ASN A 369 -17.90 1.02 5.81
C ASN A 369 -19.22 1.39 6.46
N ILE A 370 -20.26 0.57 6.30
CA ILE A 370 -21.57 0.84 6.90
C ILE A 370 -21.48 0.90 8.42
N ALA A 371 -20.79 -0.07 9.05
CA ALA A 371 -20.60 -0.08 10.50
C ALA A 371 -19.90 1.21 10.98
N ARG A 372 -18.84 1.64 10.30
CA ARG A 372 -18.14 2.89 10.62
C ARG A 372 -19.07 4.10 10.49
N SER A 373 -19.84 4.20 9.41
CA SER A 373 -20.79 5.31 9.21
C SER A 373 -21.83 5.41 10.32
N TYR A 374 -22.28 4.30 10.90
CA TYR A 374 -23.23 4.32 12.01
C TYR A 374 -22.57 4.61 13.37
N SER A 375 -21.27 4.33 13.51
CA SER A 375 -20.49 4.67 14.70
C SER A 375 -19.90 6.08 14.67
N SER A 376 -20.03 6.81 13.55
CA SER A 376 -19.58 8.19 13.43
C SER A 376 -20.70 9.20 13.72
N ASP A 377 -20.30 10.40 14.14
CA ASP A 377 -21.24 11.50 14.34
C ASP A 377 -21.69 12.07 12.97
N PRO A 378 -22.95 12.53 12.84
CA PRO A 378 -23.97 12.66 13.88
C PRO A 378 -24.83 11.39 14.08
N ILE A 379 -24.62 10.33 13.30
CA ILE A 379 -25.50 9.15 13.28
C ILE A 379 -25.46 8.38 14.62
N ASN A 380 -24.30 8.37 15.27
CA ASN A 380 -24.11 7.71 16.57
C ASN A 380 -24.83 8.41 17.74
N ASP A 381 -25.29 9.66 17.56
CA ASP A 381 -26.09 10.37 18.57
C ASP A 381 -27.55 9.92 18.51
N ILE A 382 -28.02 9.29 19.59
CA ILE A 382 -29.37 8.74 19.71
C ILE A 382 -30.45 9.83 19.65
N GLU A 383 -30.21 10.99 20.27
CA GLU A 383 -31.20 12.09 20.26
C GLU A 383 -31.36 12.66 18.86
N TRP A 384 -30.25 12.83 18.15
CA TRP A 384 -30.24 13.26 16.77
C TRP A 384 -30.89 12.22 15.84
N PHE A 385 -30.55 10.94 16.00
CA PHE A 385 -31.06 9.84 15.17
C PHE A 385 -32.58 9.68 15.27
N GLU A 386 -33.15 9.90 16.47
CA GLU A 386 -34.59 9.80 16.71
C GLU A 386 -35.35 11.13 16.49
N GLY A 387 -34.65 12.27 16.42
CA GLY A 387 -35.24 13.61 16.44
C GLY A 387 -35.91 14.11 15.15
N ASN A 388 -35.91 13.33 14.06
CA ASN A 388 -36.44 13.77 12.77
C ASN A 388 -37.99 13.71 12.71
N LYS A 389 -38.63 14.76 12.16
CA LYS A 389 -40.10 14.82 11.98
C LYS A 389 -40.65 13.66 11.14
N GLN A 390 -39.90 13.17 10.16
CA GLN A 390 -40.26 12.06 9.27
C GLN A 390 -39.41 10.82 9.56
N SER A 391 -39.38 10.39 10.83
CA SER A 391 -38.48 9.36 11.38
C SER A 391 -38.36 8.07 10.54
N GLU A 392 -39.48 7.47 10.08
CA GLU A 392 -39.42 6.22 9.31
C GLU A 392 -38.77 6.39 7.92
N ILE A 393 -39.08 7.49 7.24
CA ILE A 393 -38.53 7.81 5.91
C ILE A 393 -37.06 8.16 6.05
N PHE A 394 -36.72 8.98 7.04
CA PHE A 394 -35.36 9.38 7.36
C PHE A 394 -34.46 8.16 7.58
N LYS A 395 -34.84 7.20 8.43
CA LYS A 395 -34.02 6.02 8.73
C LYS A 395 -33.77 5.13 7.50
N LYS A 396 -34.78 4.96 6.63
CA LYS A 396 -34.64 4.20 5.38
C LYS A 396 -33.67 4.89 4.41
N LEU A 397 -33.82 6.20 4.21
CA LEU A 397 -32.95 6.98 3.34
C LEU A 397 -31.53 7.09 3.90
N LEU A 398 -31.38 7.21 5.22
CA LEU A 398 -30.10 7.22 5.90
C LEU A 398 -29.32 5.92 5.65
N PHE A 399 -29.97 4.77 5.83
CA PHE A 399 -29.33 3.48 5.53
C PHE A 399 -28.95 3.36 4.05
N ALA A 400 -29.84 3.74 3.13
CA ALA A 400 -29.55 3.74 1.70
C ALA A 400 -28.37 4.65 1.34
N LEU A 401 -28.28 5.83 1.96
CA LEU A 401 -27.17 6.78 1.78
C LEU A 401 -25.85 6.21 2.31
N CYS A 402 -25.81 5.64 3.52
CA CYS A 402 -24.62 4.99 4.06
C CYS A 402 -24.19 3.78 3.21
N PHE A 403 -25.15 2.98 2.72
CA PHE A 403 -24.86 1.88 1.81
C PHE A 403 -24.29 2.37 0.47
N PHE A 404 -24.88 3.41 -0.12
CA PHE A 404 -24.38 4.01 -1.35
C PHE A 404 -22.98 4.59 -1.16
N HIS A 405 -22.74 5.30 -0.06
CA HIS A 405 -21.41 5.80 0.30
C HIS A 405 -20.39 4.66 0.39
N ALA A 406 -20.72 3.57 1.08
CA ALA A 406 -19.88 2.38 1.16
C ALA A 406 -19.58 1.79 -0.23
N VAL A 407 -20.57 1.67 -1.11
CA VAL A 407 -20.37 1.19 -2.50
C VAL A 407 -19.45 2.11 -3.27
N VAL A 408 -19.64 3.43 -3.16
CA VAL A 408 -18.81 4.43 -3.83
C VAL A 408 -17.35 4.35 -3.38
N GLN A 409 -17.11 4.20 -2.06
CA GLN A 409 -15.78 3.98 -1.51
C GLN A 409 -15.14 2.70 -2.07
N GLU A 410 -15.87 1.59 -2.09
CA GLU A 410 -15.36 0.32 -2.62
C GLU A 410 -15.09 0.40 -4.13
N ARG A 411 -15.94 1.11 -4.90
CA ARG A 411 -15.74 1.29 -6.35
C ARG A 411 -14.42 1.98 -6.68
N ARG A 412 -13.87 2.82 -5.79
CA ARG A 412 -12.54 3.45 -5.98
C ARG A 412 -11.42 2.43 -6.15
N GLN A 413 -11.58 1.23 -5.59
CA GLN A 413 -10.58 0.17 -5.70
C GLN A 413 -10.50 -0.44 -7.12
N PHE A 414 -11.50 -0.21 -7.97
CA PHE A 414 -11.55 -0.76 -9.33
C PHE A 414 -10.94 0.16 -10.39
N GLY A 415 -10.32 1.27 -9.97
CA GLY A 415 -9.68 2.24 -10.85
C GLY A 415 -10.63 2.70 -11.96
N PRO A 416 -10.20 2.70 -13.24
CA PRO A 416 -11.00 3.05 -14.41
C PRO A 416 -12.39 2.41 -14.53
N LEU A 417 -12.55 1.16 -14.08
CA LEU A 417 -13.83 0.44 -14.15
C LEU A 417 -14.81 0.94 -13.08
N GLY A 418 -14.27 1.44 -11.98
CA GLY A 418 -15.05 2.07 -10.92
C GLY A 418 -15.35 3.53 -11.25
N TRP A 419 -14.29 4.29 -11.51
CA TRP A 419 -14.29 5.72 -11.80
C TRP A 419 -13.25 6.03 -12.87
N ASN A 420 -13.68 6.77 -13.89
CA ASN A 420 -12.77 7.27 -14.90
C ASN A 420 -11.77 8.30 -14.32
N ILE A 421 -12.27 9.25 -13.52
CA ILE A 421 -11.46 10.16 -12.71
C ILE A 421 -11.81 9.93 -11.24
N SER A 422 -10.81 9.57 -10.43
CA SER A 422 -11.01 9.33 -9.01
C SER A 422 -11.40 10.62 -8.29
N TYR A 423 -12.61 10.65 -7.72
CA TYR A 423 -13.00 11.63 -6.72
C TYR A 423 -12.74 11.10 -5.32
N GLU A 424 -12.28 11.98 -4.42
CA GLU A 424 -11.96 11.63 -3.04
C GLU A 424 -13.19 11.76 -2.14
N PHE A 425 -14.18 10.89 -2.39
CA PHE A 425 -15.30 10.73 -1.47
C PHE A 425 -14.75 10.45 -0.07
N ASN A 426 -15.14 11.25 0.91
CA ASN A 426 -14.65 11.18 2.27
C ASN A 426 -15.81 11.23 3.28
N GLU A 427 -15.49 11.09 4.58
CA GLU A 427 -16.49 11.13 5.65
C GLU A 427 -17.18 12.50 5.77
N THR A 428 -16.51 13.58 5.36
CA THR A 428 -17.12 14.92 5.34
C THR A 428 -18.25 14.98 4.31
N ASP A 429 -18.08 14.36 3.14
CA ASP A 429 -19.13 14.29 2.12
C ASP A 429 -20.35 13.52 2.64
N LEU A 430 -20.13 12.40 3.33
CA LEU A 430 -21.20 11.63 3.96
C LEU A 430 -21.90 12.46 5.04
N ARG A 431 -21.15 13.09 5.94
CA ARG A 431 -21.70 13.91 7.02
C ARG A 431 -22.54 15.07 6.52
N ILE A 432 -22.06 15.78 5.50
CA ILE A 432 -22.82 16.88 4.88
C ILE A 432 -24.08 16.31 4.24
N SER A 433 -23.99 15.20 3.51
CA SER A 433 -25.15 14.56 2.86
C SER A 433 -26.20 14.12 3.88
N VAL A 434 -25.76 13.55 5.01
CA VAL A 434 -26.62 13.10 6.12
C VAL A 434 -27.28 14.29 6.83
N THR A 435 -26.51 15.35 7.09
CA THR A 435 -27.04 16.59 7.69
C THR A 435 -28.07 17.25 6.77
N GLN A 436 -27.78 17.33 5.47
CA GLN A 436 -28.72 17.89 4.50
C GLN A 436 -29.98 17.05 4.37
N LEU A 437 -29.86 15.72 4.33
CA LEU A 437 -31.01 14.82 4.35
C LEU A 437 -31.89 15.06 5.59
N TYR A 438 -31.27 15.20 6.76
CA TYR A 438 -31.97 15.49 8.01
C TYR A 438 -32.68 16.85 7.97
N MET A 439 -32.01 17.89 7.46
CA MET A 439 -32.59 19.23 7.29
C MET A 439 -33.77 19.23 6.32
N PHE A 440 -33.61 18.62 5.14
CA PHE A 440 -34.64 18.61 4.10
C PHE A 440 -35.93 17.89 4.55
N LEU A 441 -35.82 16.75 5.23
CA LEU A 441 -36.99 16.02 5.75
C LEU A 441 -37.69 16.76 6.91
N ASN A 442 -36.99 17.69 7.57
CA ASN A 442 -37.57 18.53 8.61
C ASN A 442 -38.21 19.82 8.06
N GLU A 443 -37.71 20.33 6.94
CA GLU A 443 -38.15 21.58 6.30
C GLU A 443 -39.27 21.36 5.26
N TYR A 444 -39.20 20.26 4.49
CA TYR A 444 -40.12 19.97 3.40
C TYR A 444 -41.00 18.76 3.71
N ASP A 445 -42.31 18.93 3.57
CA ASP A 445 -43.26 17.83 3.67
C ASP A 445 -43.22 17.04 2.35
N VAL A 446 -42.42 15.96 2.31
CA VAL A 446 -42.22 15.13 1.12
C VAL A 446 -43.46 14.27 0.85
N SER A 447 -44.55 14.88 0.39
CA SER A 447 -45.81 14.18 0.11
C SER A 447 -45.88 13.55 -1.29
N VAL A 448 -45.07 14.02 -2.25
CA VAL A 448 -45.14 13.56 -3.67
C VAL A 448 -44.17 12.41 -4.00
N TYR A 449 -42.96 12.40 -3.43
CA TYR A 449 -41.94 11.36 -3.67
C TYR A 449 -41.62 10.63 -2.36
N HIS A 450 -42.23 9.46 -2.12
CA HIS A 450 -42.02 8.68 -0.90
C HIS A 450 -41.79 7.20 -1.21
N ILE A 451 -41.22 6.45 -0.26
CA ILE A 451 -41.04 4.99 -0.38
C ILE A 451 -42.41 4.33 -0.15
N PRO A 452 -43.03 3.73 -1.18
CA PRO A 452 -44.36 3.16 -1.02
C PRO A 452 -44.25 1.79 -0.32
N THR A 453 -45.06 1.55 0.71
CA THR A 453 -45.12 0.25 1.40
C THR A 453 -46.09 -0.69 0.66
N LEU A 454 -45.72 -1.07 -0.56
CA LEU A 454 -46.52 -1.97 -1.42
C LEU A 454 -45.94 -3.39 -1.39
N LYS A 455 -46.69 -4.39 -1.85
CA LYS A 455 -46.27 -5.81 -1.82
C LYS A 455 -46.17 -6.44 -3.20
N GLU A 456 -46.97 -5.99 -4.16
CA GLU A 456 -47.01 -6.59 -5.50
C GLU A 456 -46.37 -5.71 -6.57
N HIS A 457 -45.64 -6.33 -7.49
CA HIS A 457 -44.90 -5.66 -8.57
C HIS A 457 -45.76 -4.66 -9.36
N ASN A 458 -47.02 -5.01 -9.65
CA ASN A 458 -47.89 -4.16 -10.46
C ASN A 458 -48.28 -2.86 -9.72
N GLU A 459 -48.36 -2.90 -8.39
CA GLU A 459 -48.65 -1.73 -7.57
C GLU A 459 -47.45 -0.78 -7.54
N PHE A 460 -46.24 -1.33 -7.41
CA PHE A 460 -44.99 -0.55 -7.52
C PHE A 460 -44.86 0.11 -8.90
N VAL A 461 -45.23 -0.60 -9.97
CA VAL A 461 -45.21 -0.05 -11.34
C VAL A 461 -46.24 1.07 -11.52
N ASN A 462 -47.45 0.91 -10.98
CA ASN A 462 -48.49 1.93 -11.06
C ASN A 462 -48.14 3.18 -10.25
N PHE A 463 -47.55 3.00 -9.07
CA PHE A 463 -47.02 4.10 -8.27
C PHE A 463 -45.89 4.83 -9.00
N ALA A 464 -44.91 4.10 -9.54
CA ALA A 464 -43.82 4.70 -10.32
C ALA A 464 -44.31 5.47 -11.55
N ARG A 465 -45.36 4.99 -12.23
CA ARG A 465 -45.99 5.68 -13.37
C ARG A 465 -46.79 6.92 -12.97
N SER A 466 -47.24 7.00 -11.72
CA SER A 466 -47.95 8.17 -11.20
C SER A 466 -47.03 9.33 -10.85
N LEU A 467 -45.71 9.10 -10.80
CA LEU A 467 -44.71 10.14 -10.55
C LEU A 467 -44.49 11.02 -11.81
N PRO A 468 -44.14 12.30 -11.64
CA PRO A 468 -43.83 13.20 -12.75
C PRO A 468 -42.68 12.69 -13.64
N ALA A 469 -42.87 12.69 -14.96
CA ALA A 469 -41.89 12.20 -15.94
C ALA A 469 -40.62 13.06 -16.06
N ALA A 470 -40.71 14.34 -15.71
CA ALA A 470 -39.57 15.25 -15.61
C ALA A 470 -39.46 15.71 -14.16
N THR A 471 -38.47 15.16 -13.46
CA THR A 471 -38.23 15.44 -12.05
C THR A 471 -37.28 16.64 -11.94
N PRO A 472 -37.68 17.76 -11.29
CA PRO A 472 -36.83 18.94 -11.18
C PRO A 472 -35.54 18.67 -10.37
N PRO A 473 -34.41 19.35 -10.67
CA PRO A 473 -33.14 19.23 -9.94
C PRO A 473 -33.26 19.35 -8.42
N ALA A 474 -34.22 20.15 -7.95
CA ALA A 474 -34.51 20.36 -6.53
C ALA A 474 -34.97 19.09 -5.80
N VAL A 475 -35.65 18.16 -6.48
CA VAL A 475 -36.03 16.85 -5.89
C VAL A 475 -34.80 15.98 -5.65
N PHE A 476 -33.73 16.21 -6.39
CA PHE A 476 -32.42 15.59 -6.20
C PHE A 476 -31.49 16.42 -5.29
N GLY A 477 -32.00 17.47 -4.63
CA GLY A 477 -31.22 18.34 -3.74
C GLY A 477 -30.33 19.36 -4.45
N PHE A 478 -30.49 19.56 -5.76
CA PHE A 478 -29.67 20.47 -6.55
C PHE A 478 -30.35 21.80 -6.88
N HIS A 479 -29.53 22.84 -7.05
CA HIS A 479 -29.98 24.07 -7.71
C HIS A 479 -30.35 23.77 -9.17
N SER A 480 -31.30 24.52 -9.74
CA SER A 480 -31.80 24.36 -11.12
C SER A 480 -30.75 24.38 -12.23
N ASN A 481 -29.50 24.74 -11.94
CA ASN A 481 -28.39 24.78 -12.89
C ASN A 481 -27.63 23.44 -13.01
N ALA A 482 -27.90 22.48 -12.12
CA ALA A 482 -27.18 21.19 -12.08
C ALA A 482 -27.49 20.29 -13.28
N ASP A 483 -28.66 20.42 -13.93
CA ASP A 483 -28.99 19.69 -15.15
C ASP A 483 -27.99 20.00 -16.28
N ILE A 484 -27.51 21.23 -16.37
CA ILE A 484 -26.56 21.67 -17.40
C ILE A 484 -25.19 21.02 -17.19
N THR A 485 -24.75 20.91 -15.93
CA THR A 485 -23.48 20.26 -15.56
C THR A 485 -23.56 18.74 -15.73
N LYS A 486 -24.72 18.12 -15.44
CA LYS A 486 -24.99 16.69 -15.64
C LYS A 486 -24.87 16.30 -17.11
N HIS A 487 -25.51 17.04 -18.01
CA HIS A 487 -25.42 16.79 -19.45
C HIS A 487 -24.01 17.01 -20.02
N PHE A 488 -23.19 17.87 -19.40
CA PHE A 488 -21.80 18.09 -19.79
C PHE A 488 -20.87 16.93 -19.34
N ARG A 489 -21.11 16.38 -18.14
CA ARG A 489 -20.38 15.21 -17.61
C ARG A 489 -20.71 13.91 -18.33
N GLU A 490 -21.99 13.67 -18.65
CA GLU A 490 -22.42 12.48 -19.41
C GLU A 490 -21.73 12.37 -20.78
N ALA A 491 -21.31 13.51 -21.35
CA ALA A 491 -20.54 13.57 -22.60
C ALA A 491 -19.03 13.31 -22.40
N GLU A 492 -18.42 13.78 -21.31
CA GLU A 492 -17.01 13.50 -20.96
C GLU A 492 -16.81 12.03 -20.54
N GLU A 493 -17.75 11.44 -19.80
CA GLU A 493 -17.67 10.06 -19.30
C GLU A 493 -17.65 9.03 -20.43
N LEU A 494 -18.35 9.30 -21.53
CA LEU A 494 -18.38 8.44 -22.72
C LEU A 494 -17.03 8.41 -23.46
N LEU A 495 -16.25 9.49 -23.35
CA LEU A 495 -14.99 9.70 -24.06
C LEU A 495 -13.80 8.98 -23.41
N ASP A 496 -13.73 9.01 -22.09
CA ASP A 496 -12.61 8.40 -21.39
C ASP A 496 -12.79 6.89 -21.15
N THR A 497 -14.03 6.38 -21.21
CA THR A 497 -14.35 4.93 -21.18
C THR A 497 -13.67 4.15 -22.31
N ALA A 498 -13.25 4.82 -23.40
CA ALA A 498 -12.52 4.22 -24.52
C ALA A 498 -10.99 4.13 -24.31
N ILE A 499 -10.42 4.95 -23.42
CA ILE A 499 -8.96 5.07 -23.24
C ILE A 499 -8.42 3.94 -22.33
N LEU A 500 -9.30 3.31 -21.55
CA LEU A 500 -8.92 2.43 -20.44
C LEU A 500 -9.08 0.92 -20.71
N THR A 501 -9.38 0.49 -21.95
CA THR A 501 -9.39 -0.93 -22.37
C THR A 501 -8.00 -1.52 -22.64
N GLN A 502 -7.19 -1.43 -21.60
CA GLN A 502 -6.20 -2.43 -21.20
C GLN A 502 -4.76 -2.32 -21.72
N VAL A 503 -3.98 -3.30 -21.27
CA VAL A 503 -2.82 -3.24 -20.37
C VAL A 503 -1.77 -4.22 -20.89
N SER A 504 -0.49 -3.97 -20.63
CA SER A 504 0.47 -4.90 -19.96
C SER A 504 1.89 -4.31 -20.04
N ALA A 505 2.80 -4.37 -19.06
CA ALA A 505 3.55 -5.46 -18.45
C ALA A 505 4.47 -6.23 -19.44
N THR A 506 5.75 -5.83 -19.59
CA THR A 506 7.04 -6.38 -19.01
C THR A 506 7.53 -7.69 -19.67
N PHE A 507 8.80 -7.91 -20.08
CA PHE A 507 9.92 -8.44 -19.25
C PHE A 507 11.28 -8.69 -20.01
N ALA A 508 12.39 -8.63 -19.24
CA ALA A 508 13.54 -9.55 -19.04
C ALA A 508 14.46 -10.07 -20.20
N THR A 509 15.62 -9.43 -20.29
CA THR A 509 16.98 -9.86 -20.66
C THR A 509 17.90 -8.91 -19.86
N THR A 510 19.20 -9.15 -19.72
CA THR A 510 20.07 -8.21 -18.96
C THR A 510 19.95 -6.81 -19.55
N PRO A 511 19.78 -5.73 -18.76
CA PRO A 511 19.22 -4.49 -19.28
C PRO A 511 19.93 -3.95 -20.53
N GLU A 512 21.24 -3.95 -20.48
CA GLU A 512 22.06 -3.38 -21.54
C GLU A 512 22.05 -4.28 -22.79
N MET A 513 22.15 -5.61 -22.64
CA MET A 513 22.12 -6.55 -23.77
C MET A 513 20.71 -6.79 -24.33
N GLN A 514 19.70 -6.75 -23.47
CA GLN A 514 18.29 -6.70 -23.84
C GLN A 514 18.02 -5.46 -24.67
N ALA A 515 18.39 -4.29 -24.15
CA ALA A 515 18.17 -3.03 -24.83
C ALA A 515 18.92 -2.98 -26.15
N MET A 516 20.13 -3.54 -26.21
CA MET A 516 20.90 -3.64 -27.46
C MET A 516 20.21 -4.56 -28.47
N ALA A 517 19.84 -5.79 -28.09
CA ALA A 517 19.15 -6.72 -28.99
C ALA A 517 17.78 -6.19 -29.45
N ILE A 518 17.04 -5.55 -28.54
CA ILE A 518 15.77 -4.87 -28.85
C ILE A 518 16.00 -3.69 -29.80
N ALA A 519 17.01 -2.86 -29.53
CA ALA A 519 17.33 -1.73 -30.38
C ALA A 519 17.75 -2.18 -31.79
N GLU A 520 18.49 -3.28 -31.91
CA GLU A 520 18.87 -3.91 -33.17
C GLU A 520 17.65 -4.43 -33.94
N ASP A 521 16.75 -5.17 -33.28
CA ASP A 521 15.49 -5.64 -33.89
C ASP A 521 14.58 -4.49 -34.34
N VAL A 522 14.47 -3.44 -33.51
CA VAL A 522 13.72 -2.22 -33.85
C VAL A 522 14.28 -1.56 -35.10
N LEU A 523 15.61 -1.41 -35.19
CA LEU A 523 16.26 -0.83 -36.36
C LEU A 523 16.12 -1.70 -37.62
N ALA A 524 16.16 -3.02 -37.48
CA ALA A 524 16.02 -3.96 -38.59
C ALA A 524 14.62 -3.95 -39.20
N ARG A 525 13.57 -3.75 -38.37
CA ARG A 525 12.16 -3.78 -38.80
C ARG A 525 11.58 -2.41 -39.16
N LEU A 526 12.24 -1.30 -38.76
CA LEU A 526 11.78 0.04 -39.10
C LEU A 526 12.06 0.38 -40.58
N PRO A 527 11.04 0.82 -41.35
CA PRO A 527 11.24 1.20 -42.74
C PRO A 527 12.06 2.49 -42.86
N ASP A 528 12.98 2.56 -43.81
CA ASP A 528 13.83 3.76 -44.03
C ASP A 528 13.01 5.00 -44.37
N LYS A 529 11.95 4.82 -45.17
CA LYS A 529 10.94 5.82 -45.50
C LYS A 529 9.56 5.28 -45.15
N ILE A 530 8.72 6.11 -44.53
CA ILE A 530 7.33 5.74 -44.20
C ILE A 530 6.44 5.70 -45.43
N LEU A 531 6.59 6.70 -46.32
CA LEU A 531 5.90 6.77 -47.60
C LEU A 531 6.86 6.54 -48.76
N THR A 532 6.45 5.74 -49.75
CA THR A 532 7.12 5.65 -51.05
C THR A 532 6.37 6.54 -52.06
N GLY A 533 7.06 7.51 -52.67
CA GLY A 533 6.44 8.48 -53.59
C GLY A 533 6.26 9.89 -52.99
N PRO A 534 5.29 10.70 -53.48
CA PRO A 534 5.09 12.08 -53.03
C PRO A 534 4.74 12.11 -51.52
N SER A 535 5.67 12.62 -50.72
CA SER A 535 5.64 12.47 -49.25
C SER A 535 5.32 13.78 -48.53
N HIS A 536 5.26 14.89 -49.26
CA HIS A 536 4.88 16.21 -48.76
C HIS A 536 3.68 16.76 -49.54
N GLU A 537 2.92 17.66 -48.92
CA GLU A 537 1.76 18.31 -49.54
C GLU A 537 2.14 19.01 -50.87
N GLY A 538 3.36 19.54 -50.97
CA GLY A 538 3.89 20.17 -52.18
C GLY A 538 4.27 19.20 -53.30
N ASP A 539 4.34 17.90 -53.02
CA ASP A 539 4.66 16.87 -54.02
C ASP A 539 3.40 16.37 -54.76
N ILE A 540 2.19 16.68 -54.24
CA ILE A 540 0.92 16.34 -54.88
C ILE A 540 0.45 17.51 -55.76
N LYS A 541 -0.03 17.19 -56.96
CA LYS A 541 -0.66 18.18 -57.84
C LYS A 541 -1.95 18.72 -57.18
N PRO A 542 -2.23 20.04 -57.22
CA PRO A 542 -3.44 20.62 -56.63
C PRO A 542 -4.76 19.97 -57.10
N SER A 543 -4.80 19.41 -58.31
CA SER A 543 -5.95 18.69 -58.88
C SER A 543 -6.25 17.33 -58.22
N GLU A 544 -5.26 16.72 -57.57
CA GLU A 544 -5.34 15.39 -56.96
C GLU A 544 -5.44 15.47 -55.42
N MET A 545 -5.42 16.68 -54.86
CA MET A 545 -5.44 16.91 -53.42
C MET A 545 -6.86 16.80 -52.85
N THR A 546 -7.13 15.70 -52.15
CA THR A 546 -8.39 15.45 -51.43
C THR A 546 -8.20 15.64 -49.92
N PRO A 547 -9.26 15.93 -49.14
CA PRO A 547 -9.16 15.97 -47.68
C PRO A 547 -8.54 14.69 -47.10
N MET A 548 -8.88 13.54 -47.69
CA MET A 548 -8.35 12.22 -47.32
C MET A 548 -6.85 12.06 -47.62
N SER A 549 -6.38 12.54 -48.78
CA SER A 549 -4.95 12.48 -49.13
C SER A 549 -4.09 13.42 -48.28
N ILE A 550 -4.67 14.52 -47.78
CA ILE A 550 -3.99 15.41 -46.82
C ILE A 550 -3.82 14.72 -45.47
N VAL A 551 -4.86 14.04 -44.97
CA VAL A 551 -4.81 13.33 -43.68
C VAL A 551 -3.71 12.27 -43.67
N VAL A 552 -3.62 11.41 -44.69
CA VAL A 552 -2.59 10.35 -44.73
C VAL A 552 -1.17 10.92 -44.71
N ILE A 553 -0.92 12.05 -45.39
CA ILE A 553 0.40 12.72 -45.40
C ILE A 553 0.72 13.36 -44.07
N GLN A 554 -0.23 14.07 -43.47
CA GLN A 554 -0.02 14.72 -42.17
C GLN A 554 0.19 13.70 -41.05
N GLU A 555 -0.56 12.59 -41.10
CA GLU A 555 -0.37 11.45 -40.20
C GLU A 555 0.99 10.80 -40.42
N ALA A 556 1.37 10.50 -41.65
CA ALA A 556 2.70 9.95 -41.96
C ALA A 556 3.83 10.87 -41.49
N ALA A 557 3.68 12.21 -41.62
CA ALA A 557 4.66 13.17 -41.12
C ALA A 557 4.77 13.19 -39.57
N ARG A 558 3.69 12.91 -38.84
CA ARG A 558 3.72 12.73 -37.37
C ARG A 558 4.49 11.46 -37.02
N TYR A 559 4.20 10.35 -37.70
CA TYR A 559 4.93 9.10 -37.52
C TYR A 559 6.39 9.20 -37.95
N ASP A 560 6.73 10.01 -38.95
CA ASP A 560 8.12 10.24 -39.37
C ASP A 560 8.95 10.88 -38.26
N ARG A 561 8.39 11.85 -37.53
CA ARG A 561 9.04 12.44 -36.35
C ARG A 561 9.27 11.39 -35.26
N LEU A 562 8.29 10.52 -35.00
CA LEU A 562 8.42 9.44 -34.04
C LEU A 562 9.49 8.42 -34.47
N VAL A 563 9.43 7.92 -35.71
CA VAL A 563 10.37 6.94 -36.27
C VAL A 563 11.80 7.49 -36.26
N LYS A 564 12.00 8.79 -36.56
CA LYS A 564 13.30 9.44 -36.44
C LYS A 564 13.85 9.40 -35.02
N VAL A 565 13.02 9.74 -34.03
CA VAL A 565 13.39 9.71 -32.61
C VAL A 565 13.73 8.28 -32.17
N VAL A 566 12.87 7.31 -32.51
CA VAL A 566 13.07 5.88 -32.23
C VAL A 566 14.39 5.41 -32.84
N ARG A 567 14.63 5.70 -34.12
CA ARG A 567 15.85 5.34 -34.83
C ARG A 567 17.11 5.96 -34.21
N SER A 568 17.09 7.25 -33.90
CA SER A 568 18.25 7.93 -33.31
C SER A 568 18.56 7.43 -31.91
N SER A 569 17.54 7.22 -31.07
CA SER A 569 17.74 6.74 -29.70
C SER A 569 18.16 5.28 -29.67
N SER A 570 17.62 4.41 -30.53
CA SER A 570 18.05 3.00 -30.61
C SER A 570 19.51 2.88 -31.05
N LYS A 571 19.97 3.72 -31.99
CA LYS A 571 21.39 3.79 -32.36
C LYS A 571 22.27 4.27 -31.19
N ALA A 572 21.80 5.24 -30.42
CA ALA A 572 22.52 5.74 -29.24
C ALA A 572 22.66 4.68 -28.14
N VAL A 573 21.60 3.88 -27.91
CA VAL A 573 21.63 2.74 -26.97
C VAL A 573 22.64 1.70 -27.42
N ILE A 574 22.62 1.26 -28.69
CA ILE A 574 23.59 0.28 -29.22
C ILE A 574 25.02 0.81 -29.06
N GLY A 575 25.26 2.06 -29.46
CA GLY A 575 26.58 2.69 -29.34
C GLY A 575 27.05 2.81 -27.88
N ALA A 576 26.13 3.08 -26.94
CA ALA A 576 26.47 3.18 -25.52
C ALA A 576 26.82 1.82 -24.92
N VAL A 577 26.09 0.77 -25.27
CA VAL A 577 26.36 -0.61 -24.83
C VAL A 577 27.66 -1.16 -25.43
N GLN A 578 27.99 -0.78 -26.67
CA GLN A 578 29.25 -1.14 -27.36
C GLN A 578 30.45 -0.26 -26.95
N GLY A 579 30.26 0.77 -26.12
CA GLY A 579 31.32 1.68 -25.68
C GLY A 579 31.79 2.72 -26.73
N VAL A 580 31.04 2.90 -27.82
CA VAL A 580 31.35 3.84 -28.92
C VAL A 580 30.79 5.24 -28.65
N SER A 581 29.68 5.34 -27.91
CA SER A 581 29.06 6.61 -27.52
C SER A 581 28.90 6.72 -26.00
N VAL A 582 28.90 7.96 -25.48
CA VAL A 582 28.78 8.22 -24.04
C VAL A 582 27.36 7.92 -23.56
N LEU A 583 27.24 7.14 -22.47
CA LEU A 583 25.99 6.95 -21.76
C LEU A 583 25.61 8.24 -21.02
N ASN A 584 24.48 8.84 -21.38
CA ASN A 584 23.91 10.02 -20.72
C ASN A 584 22.53 9.67 -20.13
N ASP A 585 21.99 10.52 -19.25
CA ASP A 585 20.72 10.27 -18.54
C ASP A 585 19.56 9.90 -19.46
N ILE A 586 19.51 10.48 -20.67
CA ILE A 586 18.47 10.19 -21.68
C ILE A 586 18.65 8.78 -22.25
N THR A 587 19.87 8.40 -22.60
CA THR A 587 20.18 7.08 -23.17
C THR A 587 20.03 5.98 -22.12
N GLU A 588 20.38 6.27 -20.87
CA GLU A 588 20.18 5.37 -19.73
C GLU A 588 18.68 5.16 -19.42
N GLU A 589 17.84 6.21 -19.54
CA GLU A 589 16.38 6.07 -19.45
C GLU A 589 15.82 5.20 -20.56
N VAL A 590 16.21 5.45 -21.82
CA VAL A 590 15.74 4.66 -22.97
C VAL A 590 16.14 3.19 -22.82
N LEU A 591 17.39 2.93 -22.43
CA LEU A 591 17.91 1.60 -22.14
C LEU A 591 17.07 0.93 -21.04
N THR A 592 16.92 1.58 -19.88
CA THR A 592 16.14 1.05 -18.76
C THR A 592 14.67 0.79 -19.14
N SER A 593 14.09 1.65 -19.99
CA SER A 593 12.71 1.52 -20.47
C SER A 593 12.52 0.33 -21.42
N MET A 594 13.43 0.12 -22.39
CA MET A 594 13.42 -1.04 -23.30
C MET A 594 13.43 -2.37 -22.53
N VAL A 595 14.20 -2.42 -21.45
CA VAL A 595 14.44 -3.61 -20.62
C VAL A 595 13.25 -3.96 -19.77
N ARG A 596 12.68 -2.92 -19.16
CA ARG A 596 11.46 -3.05 -18.36
C ARG A 596 10.22 -3.28 -19.23
N GLY A 597 10.38 -3.38 -20.55
CA GLY A 597 9.29 -3.57 -21.50
C GLY A 597 8.31 -2.40 -21.52
N ARG A 598 8.79 -1.18 -21.21
CA ARG A 598 8.03 0.06 -21.20
C ARG A 598 8.41 0.93 -22.40
N ILE A 599 7.50 1.78 -22.83
CA ILE A 599 7.78 2.78 -23.87
C ILE A 599 8.70 3.85 -23.24
N PRO A 600 9.89 4.13 -23.80
CA PRO A 600 10.75 5.21 -23.33
C PRO A 600 10.04 6.56 -23.29
N ALA A 601 10.30 7.39 -22.28
CA ALA A 601 9.65 8.68 -22.12
C ALA A 601 9.87 9.60 -23.34
N LEU A 602 11.07 9.52 -23.94
CA LEU A 602 11.42 10.22 -25.17
C LEU A 602 10.51 9.84 -26.35
N TRP A 603 10.13 8.57 -26.44
CA TRP A 603 9.21 8.07 -27.49
C TRP A 603 7.78 8.47 -27.15
N ALA A 604 7.36 8.29 -25.90
CA ALA A 604 6.01 8.62 -25.43
C ALA A 604 5.65 10.09 -25.69
N GLY A 605 6.58 11.03 -25.45
CA GLY A 605 6.38 12.45 -25.74
C GLY A 605 6.25 12.79 -27.24
N LYS A 606 6.58 11.85 -28.13
CA LYS A 606 6.43 11.94 -29.59
C LYS A 606 5.55 10.82 -30.14
N SER A 607 4.82 10.08 -29.31
CA SER A 607 3.95 8.97 -29.68
C SER A 607 2.47 9.28 -29.42
N TYR A 608 1.60 8.49 -30.05
CA TYR A 608 0.21 8.35 -29.62
C TYR A 608 0.13 7.70 -28.22
N PRO A 609 -0.91 7.99 -27.43
CA PRO A 609 -1.12 7.39 -26.11
C PRO A 609 -1.24 5.86 -26.20
N SER A 610 -0.50 5.15 -25.36
CA SER A 610 -0.53 3.68 -25.32
C SER A 610 -0.13 3.18 -23.94
N LEU A 611 -0.93 2.25 -23.40
CA LEU A 611 -0.63 1.47 -22.20
C LEU A 611 -0.06 0.08 -22.54
N LYS A 612 0.16 -0.20 -23.84
CA LYS A 612 0.70 -1.46 -24.32
C LYS A 612 2.16 -1.65 -23.88
N PRO A 613 2.58 -2.90 -23.62
CA PRO A 613 3.98 -3.18 -23.37
C PRO A 613 4.78 -2.93 -24.64
N PHE A 614 6.08 -2.70 -24.47
CA PHE A 614 6.99 -2.29 -25.55
C PHE A 614 6.84 -3.11 -26.85
N ALA A 615 6.82 -4.44 -26.76
CA ALA A 615 6.75 -5.32 -27.93
C ALA A 615 5.41 -5.17 -28.69
N SER A 616 4.29 -5.15 -27.96
CA SER A 616 2.96 -4.96 -28.54
C SER A 616 2.78 -3.55 -29.11
N TYR A 617 3.34 -2.54 -28.44
CA TYR A 617 3.38 -1.17 -28.94
C TYR A 617 4.18 -1.06 -30.25
N PHE A 618 5.35 -1.70 -30.33
CA PHE A 618 6.18 -1.61 -31.53
C PHE A 618 5.56 -2.35 -32.73
N ASN A 619 4.95 -3.52 -32.52
CA ASN A 619 4.18 -4.19 -33.57
C ASN A 619 2.98 -3.35 -34.01
N ASP A 620 2.28 -2.72 -33.08
CA ASP A 620 1.19 -1.78 -33.36
C ASP A 620 1.67 -0.56 -34.19
N LEU A 621 2.85 -0.02 -33.87
CA LEU A 621 3.51 1.02 -34.67
C LEU A 621 3.77 0.54 -36.10
N LEU A 622 4.36 -0.65 -36.28
CA LEU A 622 4.64 -1.18 -37.62
C LEU A 622 3.36 -1.39 -38.44
N GLU A 623 2.29 -1.91 -37.84
CA GLU A 623 1.00 -2.07 -38.52
C GLU A 623 0.39 -0.71 -38.91
N ARG A 624 0.55 0.33 -38.09
CA ARG A 624 0.14 1.71 -38.46
C ARG A 624 0.93 2.23 -39.66
N LEU A 625 2.25 2.03 -39.69
CA LEU A 625 3.08 2.45 -40.82
C LEU A 625 2.66 1.73 -42.11
N LYS A 626 2.44 0.40 -42.04
CA LYS A 626 1.94 -0.39 -43.18
C LYS A 626 0.57 0.08 -43.63
N PHE A 627 -0.34 0.38 -42.70
CA PHE A 627 -1.67 0.90 -43.00
C PHE A 627 -1.60 2.23 -43.75
N LEU A 628 -0.79 3.18 -43.28
CA LEU A 628 -0.61 4.47 -43.96
C LEU A 628 0.05 4.32 -45.33
N GLN A 629 1.05 3.44 -45.44
CA GLN A 629 1.71 3.13 -46.71
C GLN A 629 0.73 2.52 -47.73
N HIS A 630 -0.06 1.54 -47.30
CA HIS A 630 -1.06 0.90 -48.14
C HIS A 630 -2.13 1.89 -48.62
N TRP A 631 -2.62 2.75 -47.71
CA TRP A 631 -3.54 3.83 -48.04
C TRP A 631 -2.89 4.79 -49.07
N HIS A 632 -1.63 5.18 -48.89
CA HIS A 632 -0.96 6.08 -49.82
C HIS A 632 -0.84 5.49 -51.24
N GLU A 633 -0.50 4.20 -51.36
CA GLU A 633 -0.31 3.52 -52.65
C GLU A 633 -1.63 3.19 -53.37
N HIS A 634 -2.64 2.74 -52.62
CA HIS A 634 -3.86 2.14 -53.19
C HIS A 634 -5.11 3.03 -53.04
N GLY A 635 -4.99 4.17 -52.34
CA GLY A 635 -6.11 5.04 -52.02
C GLY A 635 -6.88 4.61 -50.76
N PRO A 636 -7.93 5.37 -50.37
CA PRO A 636 -8.62 5.20 -49.10
C PRO A 636 -9.29 3.82 -48.96
N PRO A 637 -9.01 3.06 -47.89
CA PRO A 637 -9.64 1.76 -47.64
C PRO A 637 -11.12 1.91 -47.28
N THR A 638 -11.87 0.80 -47.32
CA THR A 638 -13.28 0.75 -46.90
C THR A 638 -13.45 0.61 -45.39
N VAL A 639 -12.45 0.04 -44.71
CA VAL A 639 -12.39 -0.12 -43.25
C VAL A 639 -11.20 0.67 -42.73
N PHE A 640 -11.46 1.59 -41.81
CA PHE A 640 -10.43 2.43 -41.20
C PHE A 640 -10.15 2.00 -39.78
N TRP A 641 -8.88 1.77 -39.47
CA TRP A 641 -8.43 1.51 -38.10
C TRP A 641 -8.30 2.83 -37.35
N LEU A 642 -9.40 3.30 -36.73
CA LEU A 642 -9.48 4.63 -36.11
C LEU A 642 -8.41 4.88 -35.04
N SER A 643 -8.17 3.91 -34.15
CA SER A 643 -7.11 4.03 -33.14
C SER A 643 -5.72 4.05 -33.74
N GLY A 644 -5.57 3.67 -35.02
CA GLY A 644 -4.36 3.70 -35.84
C GLY A 644 -3.87 5.11 -36.19
N PHE A 645 -4.74 6.12 -36.06
CA PHE A 645 -4.37 7.52 -36.27
C PHE A 645 -3.78 8.13 -35.01
N TYR A 646 -2.81 9.02 -35.23
CA TYR A 646 -2.25 9.90 -34.22
C TYR A 646 -3.27 10.96 -33.82
N PHE A 647 -4.03 11.48 -34.80
CA PHE A 647 -5.11 12.42 -34.57
C PHE A 647 -6.38 12.01 -35.32
N PRO A 648 -7.19 11.09 -34.75
CA PRO A 648 -8.40 10.56 -35.38
C PRO A 648 -9.41 11.65 -35.78
N GLN A 649 -9.43 12.77 -35.05
CA GLN A 649 -10.34 13.90 -35.33
C GLN A 649 -10.10 14.53 -36.71
N ALA A 650 -8.85 14.60 -37.19
CA ALA A 650 -8.57 15.10 -38.54
C ALA A 650 -9.15 14.17 -39.61
N PHE A 651 -9.07 12.86 -39.40
CA PHE A 651 -9.71 11.88 -40.28
C PHE A 651 -11.25 12.04 -40.29
N LEU A 652 -11.88 12.14 -39.13
CA LEU A 652 -13.34 12.33 -39.03
C LEU A 652 -13.79 13.61 -39.74
N THR A 653 -13.04 14.69 -39.56
CA THR A 653 -13.29 15.98 -40.23
C THR A 653 -13.11 15.84 -41.75
N ALA A 654 -12.06 15.16 -42.22
CA ALA A 654 -11.84 14.93 -43.65
C ALA A 654 -12.92 14.03 -44.27
N ALA A 655 -13.46 13.08 -43.51
CA ALA A 655 -14.60 12.25 -43.92
C ALA A 655 -15.87 13.09 -44.11
N GLN A 656 -16.19 13.97 -43.15
CA GLN A 656 -17.30 14.91 -43.27
C GLN A 656 -17.10 15.88 -44.44
N GLN A 657 -15.89 16.43 -44.63
CA GLN A 657 -15.59 17.31 -45.77
C GLN A 657 -15.75 16.60 -47.11
N SER A 658 -15.29 15.34 -47.22
CA SER A 658 -15.42 14.55 -48.44
C SER A 658 -16.89 14.24 -48.75
N PHE A 659 -17.68 13.93 -47.73
CA PHE A 659 -19.13 13.73 -47.85
C PHE A 659 -19.85 15.03 -48.26
N ALA A 660 -19.57 16.14 -47.58
CA ALA A 660 -20.11 17.47 -47.87
C ALA A 660 -19.84 17.89 -49.32
N ARG A 661 -18.61 17.69 -49.82
CA ARG A 661 -18.23 17.99 -51.21
C ARG A 661 -18.96 17.10 -52.22
N LYS A 662 -19.10 15.80 -51.93
CA LYS A 662 -19.77 14.83 -52.81
C LYS A 662 -21.26 15.14 -52.97
N TYR A 663 -21.94 15.46 -51.87
CA TYR A 663 -23.39 15.67 -51.86
C TYR A 663 -23.81 17.14 -51.88
N LYS A 664 -22.85 18.07 -51.88
CA LYS A 664 -23.07 19.53 -51.87
C LYS A 664 -23.93 20.00 -50.68
N ILE A 665 -23.68 19.41 -49.51
CA ILE A 665 -24.36 19.74 -48.25
C ILE A 665 -23.39 20.54 -47.37
N PRO A 666 -23.83 21.62 -46.68
CA PRO A 666 -23.01 22.32 -45.71
C PRO A 666 -22.49 21.40 -44.60
N ILE A 667 -21.20 21.51 -44.24
CA ILE A 667 -20.55 20.58 -43.30
C ILE A 667 -21.11 20.68 -41.87
N ASP A 668 -21.61 21.85 -41.48
CA ASP A 668 -22.25 22.16 -40.20
C ASP A 668 -23.58 21.42 -40.00
N GLN A 669 -24.18 20.91 -41.08
CA GLN A 669 -25.42 20.12 -41.03
C GLN A 669 -25.15 18.60 -40.94
N LEU A 670 -23.89 18.17 -40.91
CA LEU A 670 -23.53 16.75 -40.89
C LEU A 670 -23.18 16.27 -39.48
N ALA A 671 -23.80 15.17 -39.06
CA ALA A 671 -23.44 14.43 -37.85
C ALA A 671 -23.17 12.95 -38.19
N PHE A 672 -22.30 12.29 -37.42
CA PHE A 672 -22.11 10.85 -37.55
C PHE A 672 -23.31 10.10 -36.97
N HIS A 673 -23.79 9.09 -37.70
CA HIS A 673 -24.79 8.14 -37.25
C HIS A 673 -24.20 6.73 -37.28
N TYR A 674 -24.62 5.88 -36.36
CA TYR A 674 -24.04 4.54 -36.17
C TYR A 674 -25.13 3.49 -36.20
N GLN A 675 -24.85 2.35 -36.84
CA GLN A 675 -25.69 1.17 -36.79
C GLN A 675 -25.01 0.12 -35.91
N VAL A 676 -25.67 -0.29 -34.82
CA VAL A 676 -25.17 -1.37 -33.97
C VAL A 676 -25.38 -2.70 -34.69
N ILE A 677 -24.28 -3.40 -34.98
CA ILE A 677 -24.32 -4.74 -35.59
C ILE A 677 -24.32 -5.75 -34.45
N THR A 678 -25.36 -6.59 -34.37
CA THR A 678 -25.37 -7.72 -33.43
C THR A 678 -24.49 -8.82 -33.99
N ILE A 679 -23.37 -9.10 -33.33
CA ILE A 679 -22.53 -10.26 -33.66
C ILE A 679 -23.25 -11.48 -33.05
N LEU A 680 -23.75 -12.37 -33.91
CA LEU A 680 -24.39 -13.64 -33.52
C LEU A 680 -23.35 -14.71 -33.20
#